data_AF-A0A6B1EP73-F1
#
_entry.id   AF-A0A6B1EP73-F1
#
_cell.length_a   1.000
_cell.length_b   1.000
_cell.length_c   1.000
_cell.angle_alpha   90.00
_cell.angle_beta   90.00
_cell.angle_gamma   90.00
#
_symmetry.space_group_name_H-M   'P 1'
#
loop_
_entity.id
_entity.type
_entity.pdbx_description
1 polymer ?
#
loop_
_entity_poly.entity_id
_entity_poly.type
_entity_poly.pdbx_seq_one_letter_code
_entity_poly.pdbx_strand_id
1 'polypeptide(L)'
;MVEQLEMFSQLDDSEENREVIPIPMQLAQLMDLEDDEAEVEEIFAHIALLKRAIPADDHVLQDYVEVVGPRMQKEYTLRSAKGSSVEKYARNDDQSMLAHILNGVFPTLQIVRESETDLSPIEKQLYLIAYTLHDLDKLVNVQGLSVAEDKKKSEFYGYLDDWVERLHLDKFCPEYDEYREDVGYLILNTQVKYGADLNPQNFDRQLPTDRHEFLKDMCRCSDLIAYFMKNPASFLERQDIRDSLTLLSRGKLVFSYHKVSENRGMLTNVINNAVLAEMRGNLGWKPFLFFPTGVTYLQNRDSQDSTLPIGEEIAEVVVEKLTEYCTSRLRQNLNGFTRGGKGFKYADYYDAFFEPHEMLELIQKGCFKILRQDKAPSAGKRLSKLQQLQTEGKIPEDISLDFEDDLRVDQLAEYLVEVEKLIGGFASRETVANEILSYLGMSNLRETFTSIPSQGGVPLPWYFIAGKYLLQNRGKDENDMRDLFEEIAGNVTKVFAETIRNQPRSDSFATLRDYVKQTVDINGHQNLHQNFQAELTRYTNTKKIGRGADKGCSLCSSAFQTQESSETDVIFAPQVFSHKTPINSGRVKRGICQLCKLEMMLRQILIRSRWNLIGAGYESVKIKWIYLYPSYFFTPETSGVIGKAYQNLKSLNFFDIRKKFHKGKAATDLIGLDEFIIDTEIPGTEKENLLKMDFSTNDLATFYFCGIPTLGTRPTDTESWAMPTLLGLLSTLAFNAKVVVTESQVPLYHSAEEFKETVVINAPHPFVTHILQKERLRIDEIEKSLEKLSAIYDINIDAFRDGAKPQWQHLNSVAGNIETDPLYVFHYLDVFRRKNKWDSFPKPKDGDIFIPERYLRFYETLGGDKMSLIEGIAQRCFNFYSPADRRVPHSVLRVVSLVEGVIINSESTVKQPDLKWQARGVIQDLMRRIRNGGAQGYFRLSEQEELKAIEALVDYFYEEVFKNDCGEQRAILRARRNLLNSGINAWYQVNWEQFRKEKNEETTDVNN
;
A
#
# COMPACT_ATOMS: atom_id res chain seq x y z
N MET A 1 17.86 10.89 -40.14
CA MET A 1 16.74 10.10 -39.58
C MET A 1 17.13 8.63 -39.43
N VAL A 2 17.61 7.96 -40.49
CA VAL A 2 18.19 6.60 -40.39
C VAL A 2 19.48 6.59 -39.55
N GLU A 3 20.38 7.55 -39.76
CA GLU A 3 21.58 7.71 -38.91
C GLU A 3 21.26 8.09 -37.45
N GLN A 4 20.09 8.68 -37.18
CA GLN A 4 19.65 8.95 -35.81
C GLN A 4 19.06 7.70 -35.14
N LEU A 5 18.47 6.79 -35.92
CA LEU A 5 17.98 5.49 -35.42
C LEU A 5 19.15 4.54 -35.09
N GLU A 6 20.24 4.58 -35.84
CA GLU A 6 21.47 3.82 -35.54
C GLU A 6 22.19 4.34 -34.29
N MET A 7 22.11 5.65 -34.01
CA MET A 7 22.69 6.22 -32.79
C MET A 7 21.91 5.83 -31.51
N PHE A 8 20.59 5.57 -31.63
CA PHE A 8 19.79 5.05 -30.51
C PHE A 8 20.01 3.55 -30.28
N SER A 9 20.29 2.75 -31.32
CA SER A 9 20.58 1.32 -31.14
C SER A 9 21.93 1.07 -30.47
N GLN A 10 22.90 1.99 -30.62
CA GLN A 10 24.23 1.87 -29.98
C GLN A 10 24.24 2.31 -28.51
N LEU A 11 23.16 2.89 -27.98
CA LEU A 11 23.04 3.24 -26.55
C LEU A 11 22.43 2.10 -25.71
N ASP A 12 21.69 1.18 -26.34
CA ASP A 12 21.07 0.01 -25.68
C ASP A 12 22.10 -1.09 -25.33
N ASP A 13 23.19 -1.21 -26.08
CA ASP A 13 24.19 -2.28 -25.89
C ASP A 13 25.13 -2.08 -24.68
N SER A 14 24.98 -0.99 -23.92
CA SER A 14 25.83 -0.71 -22.74
C SER A 14 25.22 -1.13 -21.39
N GLU A 15 23.95 -1.57 -21.37
CA GLU A 15 23.30 -2.06 -20.14
C GLU A 15 23.59 -3.55 -19.82
N GLU A 16 24.07 -4.35 -20.79
CA GLU A 16 24.24 -5.80 -20.60
C GLU A 16 25.41 -6.21 -19.68
N ASN A 17 26.35 -5.30 -19.35
CA ASN A 17 27.57 -5.66 -18.61
C ASN A 17 27.68 -5.08 -17.18
N ARG A 18 26.59 -4.57 -16.60
CA ARG A 18 26.56 -4.38 -15.15
C ARG A 18 26.05 -5.66 -14.51
N GLU A 19 26.94 -6.38 -13.83
CA GLU A 19 26.56 -7.44 -12.88
C GLU A 19 25.65 -6.82 -11.81
N VAL A 20 24.35 -6.81 -12.07
CA VAL A 20 23.34 -6.62 -11.03
C VAL A 20 23.38 -7.92 -10.24
N ILE A 21 23.91 -7.84 -9.02
CA ILE A 21 23.94 -8.96 -8.09
C ILE A 21 22.51 -9.52 -8.01
N PRO A 22 22.27 -10.78 -8.42
CA PRO A 22 20.95 -11.37 -8.36
C PRO A 22 20.45 -11.29 -6.92
N ILE A 23 19.28 -10.69 -6.71
CA ILE A 23 18.60 -10.74 -5.43
C ILE A 23 18.34 -12.22 -5.11
N PRO A 24 18.89 -12.79 -4.01
CA PRO A 24 18.68 -14.18 -3.69
C PRO A 24 17.18 -14.44 -3.50
N MET A 25 16.64 -15.39 -4.27
CA MET A 25 15.28 -15.90 -4.10
C MET A 25 15.19 -16.69 -2.79
N GLN A 26 15.02 -16.01 -1.66
CA GLN A 26 14.54 -16.65 -0.44
C GLN A 26 13.02 -16.53 -0.38
N LEU A 27 12.35 -17.19 -1.33
CA LEU A 27 10.92 -17.52 -1.24
C LEU A 27 10.72 -19.02 -0.90
N ALA A 28 11.81 -19.75 -0.66
CA ALA A 28 11.82 -21.19 -0.46
C ALA A 28 11.72 -21.64 1.01
N GLN A 29 11.48 -20.72 1.95
CA GLN A 29 11.50 -21.03 3.39
C GLN A 29 10.15 -20.87 4.12
N LEU A 30 9.03 -20.83 3.40
CA LEU A 30 7.71 -20.78 4.05
C LEU A 30 6.73 -21.72 3.33
N MET A 31 6.93 -23.04 3.48
CA MET A 31 5.89 -24.05 3.29
C MET A 31 6.24 -25.29 4.12
N ASP A 32 5.59 -25.43 5.27
CA ASP A 32 4.89 -26.64 5.73
C ASP A 32 4.33 -26.35 7.12
N LEU A 33 3.05 -26.01 7.18
CA LEU A 33 2.21 -26.19 8.36
C LEU A 33 0.89 -26.79 7.87
N GLU A 34 0.77 -28.10 8.03
CA GLU A 34 -0.51 -28.74 8.26
C GLU A 34 -0.93 -28.33 9.68
N ASP A 35 -2.01 -27.57 9.82
CA ASP A 35 -2.63 -27.36 11.12
C ASP A 35 -4.13 -27.64 11.02
N ASP A 36 -4.53 -28.65 11.79
CA ASP A 36 -5.87 -28.85 12.32
C ASP A 36 -6.09 -27.77 13.39
N GLU A 37 -6.93 -26.78 13.14
CA GLU A 37 -7.37 -25.87 14.20
C GLU A 37 -8.89 -25.79 14.28
N ALA A 38 -9.37 -26.04 15.49
CA ALA A 38 -10.73 -25.83 15.94
C ALA A 38 -11.05 -24.33 15.94
N GLU A 39 -12.28 -23.97 15.55
CA GLU A 39 -12.80 -22.60 15.61
C GLU A 39 -12.79 -22.08 17.06
N VAL A 40 -11.73 -21.35 17.43
CA VAL A 40 -11.73 -20.43 18.57
C VAL A 40 -12.20 -19.07 18.03
N GLU A 41 -13.09 -18.38 18.74
CA GLU A 41 -13.44 -16.98 18.43
C GLU A 41 -12.18 -16.11 18.56
N GLU A 42 -11.44 -15.95 17.47
CA GLU A 42 -10.23 -15.11 17.39
C GLU A 42 -10.60 -13.64 17.61
N ILE A 43 -10.01 -13.03 18.64
CA ILE A 43 -10.08 -11.59 18.84
C ILE A 43 -9.26 -10.93 17.71
N PHE A 44 -9.94 -10.25 16.79
CA PHE A 44 -9.32 -9.52 15.68
C PHE A 44 -8.19 -8.60 16.18
N ALA A 45 -7.02 -8.63 15.53
CA ALA A 45 -5.84 -7.89 16.00
C ALA A 45 -6.05 -6.37 16.08
N HIS A 46 -6.85 -5.80 15.18
CA HIS A 46 -7.24 -4.39 15.25
C HIS A 46 -7.96 -4.07 16.57
N ILE A 47 -8.88 -4.94 17.01
CA ILE A 47 -9.63 -4.80 18.28
C ILE A 47 -8.70 -4.95 19.47
N ALA A 48 -7.80 -5.94 19.45
CA ALA A 48 -6.79 -6.12 20.51
C ALA A 48 -5.88 -4.89 20.65
N LEU A 49 -5.46 -4.29 19.54
CA LEU A 49 -4.66 -3.06 19.55
C LEU A 49 -5.45 -1.85 20.04
N LEU A 50 -6.71 -1.72 19.63
CA LEU A 50 -7.57 -0.63 20.05
C LEU A 50 -7.82 -0.70 21.56
N LYS A 51 -8.10 -1.88 22.10
CA LYS A 51 -8.21 -2.13 23.54
C LYS A 51 -6.93 -1.73 24.29
N ARG A 52 -5.74 -2.00 23.74
CA ARG A 52 -4.45 -1.59 24.33
C ARG A 52 -4.15 -0.08 24.20
N ALA A 53 -4.79 0.61 23.26
CA ALA A 53 -4.63 2.05 23.08
C ALA A 53 -5.51 2.86 24.04
N ILE A 54 -6.56 2.24 24.58
CA ILE A 54 -7.45 2.82 25.59
C ILE A 54 -6.76 2.82 26.97
N PRO A 55 -6.93 3.88 27.79
CA PRO A 55 -6.43 3.91 29.16
C PRO A 55 -6.86 2.68 29.99
N ALA A 56 -5.94 2.17 30.81
CA ALA A 56 -6.14 0.94 31.57
C ALA A 56 -7.29 1.02 32.59
N ASP A 57 -7.57 2.23 33.07
CA ASP A 57 -8.60 2.59 34.04
C ASP A 57 -9.99 2.81 33.42
N ASP A 58 -10.08 2.85 32.09
CA ASP A 58 -11.34 3.04 31.36
C ASP A 58 -12.00 1.69 30.98
N HIS A 59 -12.46 0.96 31.99
CA HIS A 59 -13.04 -0.38 31.83
C HIS A 59 -14.25 -0.40 30.88
N VAL A 60 -15.13 0.61 30.94
CA VAL A 60 -16.32 0.67 30.07
C VAL A 60 -15.92 0.77 28.60
N LEU A 61 -14.92 1.58 28.26
CA LEU A 61 -14.49 1.71 26.87
C LEU A 61 -13.72 0.47 26.38
N GLN A 62 -12.99 -0.20 27.27
CA GLN A 62 -12.37 -1.49 26.96
C GLN A 62 -13.42 -2.57 26.67
N ASP A 63 -14.44 -2.68 27.50
CA ASP A 63 -15.54 -3.63 27.33
C ASP A 63 -16.33 -3.33 26.04
N TYR A 64 -16.56 -2.04 25.74
CA TYR A 64 -17.19 -1.62 24.50
C TYR A 64 -16.40 -2.10 23.27
N VAL A 65 -15.09 -1.87 23.25
CA VAL A 65 -14.24 -2.30 22.14
C VAL A 65 -14.17 -3.82 22.03
N GLU A 66 -14.14 -4.55 23.15
CA GLU A 66 -14.07 -6.01 23.15
C GLU A 66 -15.38 -6.66 22.69
N VAL A 67 -16.52 -6.19 23.18
CA VAL A 67 -17.84 -6.80 22.91
C VAL A 67 -18.42 -6.31 21.58
N VAL A 68 -18.42 -4.99 21.38
CA VAL A 68 -19.09 -4.34 20.23
C VAL A 68 -18.13 -4.19 19.05
N GLY A 69 -16.86 -3.90 19.32
CA GLY A 69 -15.85 -3.61 18.30
C GLY A 69 -15.76 -4.62 17.15
N PRO A 70 -15.69 -5.95 17.39
CA PRO A 70 -15.65 -6.95 16.33
C PRO A 70 -16.86 -6.89 15.38
N ARG A 71 -18.06 -6.68 15.92
CA ARG A 71 -19.32 -6.65 15.16
C ARG A 71 -19.44 -5.34 14.41
N MET A 72 -19.06 -4.23 15.06
CA MET A 72 -18.94 -2.92 14.43
C MET A 72 -17.97 -2.95 13.24
N GLN A 73 -16.80 -3.58 13.38
CA GLN A 73 -15.83 -3.68 12.30
C GLN A 73 -16.40 -4.45 11.10
N LYS A 74 -17.11 -5.56 11.34
CA LYS A 74 -17.75 -6.33 10.27
C LYS A 74 -18.85 -5.54 9.56
N GLU A 75 -19.73 -4.88 10.30
CA GLU A 75 -20.94 -4.25 9.74
C GLU A 75 -20.69 -2.82 9.20
N TYR A 76 -19.71 -2.09 9.74
CA TYR A 76 -19.56 -0.65 9.48
C TYR A 76 -18.34 -0.27 8.62
N THR A 77 -17.37 -1.16 8.39
CA THR A 77 -16.12 -0.82 7.67
C THR A 77 -16.36 -0.37 6.23
N LEU A 78 -17.20 -1.08 5.47
CA LEU A 78 -17.52 -0.74 4.07
C LEU A 78 -18.85 0.01 3.91
N ARG A 79 -19.50 0.34 5.02
CA ARG A 79 -20.77 1.07 5.00
C ARG A 79 -20.49 2.57 5.04
N SER A 80 -21.09 3.30 4.11
CA SER A 80 -20.97 4.77 4.07
C SER A 80 -21.72 5.42 5.23
N ALA A 81 -21.03 6.28 5.99
CA ALA A 81 -21.68 7.29 6.84
C ALA A 81 -21.90 8.61 6.08
N LYS A 82 -20.91 9.01 5.28
CA LYS A 82 -20.91 10.22 4.44
C LYS A 82 -20.25 9.86 3.11
N GLY A 83 -20.74 10.42 2.00
CA GLY A 83 -20.19 10.19 0.65
C GLY A 83 -20.47 8.78 0.12
N SER A 84 -20.90 8.65 -1.14
CA SER A 84 -21.09 7.34 -1.78
C SER A 84 -21.16 7.50 -3.30
N SER A 85 -21.19 6.38 -4.03
CA SER A 85 -21.47 6.41 -5.49
C SER A 85 -22.88 6.91 -5.84
N VAL A 86 -23.84 6.86 -4.90
CA VAL A 86 -25.22 7.33 -5.09
C VAL A 86 -25.27 8.84 -5.37
N GLU A 87 -25.97 9.25 -6.43
CA GLU A 87 -26.01 10.63 -6.94
C GLU A 87 -26.31 11.69 -5.87
N LYS A 88 -27.25 11.40 -4.95
CA LYS A 88 -27.62 12.29 -3.83
C LYS A 88 -26.43 12.63 -2.92
N TYR A 89 -25.50 11.70 -2.75
CA TYR A 89 -24.37 11.81 -1.81
C TYR A 89 -23.01 11.88 -2.50
N ALA A 90 -22.96 11.76 -3.84
CA ALA A 90 -21.73 11.78 -4.64
C ALA A 90 -20.89 13.06 -4.49
N ARG A 91 -21.49 14.16 -4.04
CA ARG A 91 -20.79 15.42 -3.80
C ARG A 91 -19.96 15.42 -2.53
N ASN A 92 -20.29 14.57 -1.56
CA ASN A 92 -19.62 14.50 -0.27
C ASN A 92 -18.37 13.61 -0.34
N ASP A 93 -17.46 13.85 0.60
CA ASP A 93 -16.27 13.02 0.80
C ASP A 93 -16.67 11.73 1.51
N ASP A 94 -16.05 10.63 1.12
CA ASP A 94 -16.31 9.33 1.72
C ASP A 94 -15.77 9.28 3.15
N GLN A 95 -16.57 8.71 4.03
CA GLN A 95 -16.22 8.33 5.39
C GLN A 95 -16.99 7.05 5.74
N SER A 96 -16.29 6.03 6.20
CA SER A 96 -16.92 4.81 6.69
C SER A 96 -17.71 5.08 7.96
N MET A 97 -18.74 4.27 8.21
CA MET A 97 -19.48 4.32 9.45
C MET A 97 -18.58 3.99 10.64
N LEU A 98 -17.63 3.05 10.48
CA LEU A 98 -16.66 2.74 11.53
C LEU A 98 -15.81 3.97 11.89
N ALA A 99 -15.28 4.69 10.89
CA ALA A 99 -14.49 5.90 11.11
C ALA A 99 -15.35 6.99 11.75
N HIS A 100 -16.57 7.19 11.27
CA HIS A 100 -17.50 8.20 11.78
C HIS A 100 -17.83 7.99 13.26
N ILE A 101 -18.06 6.74 13.68
CA ILE A 101 -18.30 6.41 15.09
C ILE A 101 -17.03 6.61 15.92
N LEU A 102 -15.90 6.02 15.53
CA LEU A 102 -14.66 6.13 16.32
C LEU A 102 -14.14 7.58 16.42
N ASN A 103 -14.24 8.35 15.33
CA ASN A 103 -13.85 9.76 15.27
C ASN A 103 -14.80 10.68 16.05
N GLY A 104 -15.98 10.21 16.44
CA GLY A 104 -16.87 10.93 17.36
C GLY A 104 -16.65 10.53 18.81
N VAL A 105 -16.54 9.23 19.08
CA VAL A 105 -16.42 8.66 20.44
C VAL A 105 -15.15 9.11 21.13
N PHE A 106 -13.98 8.84 20.55
CA PHE A 106 -12.71 9.07 21.25
C PHE A 106 -12.48 10.56 21.55
N PRO A 107 -12.67 11.50 20.60
CA PRO A 107 -12.46 12.91 20.89
C PRO A 107 -13.42 13.46 21.95
N THR A 108 -14.69 13.03 21.92
CA THR A 108 -15.68 13.51 22.90
C THR A 108 -15.36 12.99 24.30
N LEU A 109 -14.99 11.71 24.44
CA LEU A 109 -14.56 11.14 25.71
C LEU A 109 -13.26 11.78 26.22
N GLN A 110 -12.32 12.12 25.32
CA GLN A 110 -11.13 12.87 25.69
C GLN A 110 -11.50 14.27 26.21
N ILE A 111 -12.41 15.01 25.57
CA ILE A 111 -12.89 16.30 26.08
C ILE A 111 -13.44 16.16 27.50
N VAL A 112 -14.32 15.18 27.72
CA VAL A 112 -14.93 14.93 29.04
C VAL A 112 -13.85 14.62 30.08
N ARG A 113 -12.89 13.74 29.75
CA ARG A 113 -11.76 13.38 30.62
C ARG A 113 -10.88 14.58 30.98
N GLU A 114 -10.40 15.32 29.97
CA GLU A 114 -9.52 16.47 30.20
C GLU A 114 -10.26 17.66 30.85
N SER A 115 -11.59 17.69 30.78
CA SER A 115 -12.41 18.67 31.52
C SER A 115 -12.65 18.31 32.98
N GLU A 116 -12.28 17.10 33.40
CA GLU A 116 -12.55 16.53 34.73
C GLU A 116 -14.05 16.50 35.04
N THR A 117 -14.88 16.21 34.03
CA THR A 117 -16.33 16.07 34.22
C THR A 117 -16.66 14.62 34.55
N ASP A 118 -17.31 14.39 35.69
CA ASP A 118 -17.72 13.05 36.11
C ASP A 118 -18.78 12.46 35.17
N LEU A 119 -18.53 11.21 34.75
CA LEU A 119 -19.43 10.40 33.95
C LEU A 119 -19.50 9.01 34.59
N SER A 120 -20.68 8.61 35.05
CA SER A 120 -20.87 7.29 35.64
C SER A 120 -20.74 6.18 34.57
N PRO A 121 -20.45 4.92 34.96
CA PRO A 121 -20.34 3.82 34.02
C PRO A 121 -21.58 3.65 33.12
N ILE A 122 -22.77 3.71 33.72
CA ILE A 122 -24.03 3.57 32.98
C ILE A 122 -24.25 4.72 31.99
N GLU A 123 -24.00 5.97 32.38
CA GLU A 123 -24.13 7.11 31.47
C GLU A 123 -23.20 7.00 30.27
N LYS A 124 -21.98 6.46 30.49
CA LYS A 124 -21.03 6.21 29.42
C LYS A 124 -21.49 5.09 28.49
N GLN A 125 -22.02 3.99 29.03
CA GLN A 125 -22.60 2.90 28.24
C GLN A 125 -23.75 3.42 27.36
N LEU A 126 -24.68 4.19 27.93
CA LEU A 126 -25.82 4.76 27.21
C LEU A 126 -25.38 5.74 26.11
N TYR A 127 -24.40 6.60 26.38
CA TYR A 127 -23.80 7.46 25.35
C TYR A 127 -23.18 6.64 24.21
N LEU A 128 -22.40 5.60 24.53
CA LEU A 128 -21.76 4.75 23.52
C LEU A 128 -22.80 4.02 22.66
N ILE A 129 -23.85 3.46 23.26
CA ILE A 129 -24.95 2.81 22.52
C ILE A 129 -25.65 3.82 21.62
N ALA A 130 -26.08 4.96 22.18
CA ALA A 130 -26.83 5.97 21.46
C ALA A 130 -26.03 6.54 20.29
N TYR A 131 -24.75 6.89 20.51
CA TYR A 131 -23.94 7.43 19.42
C TYR A 131 -23.58 6.36 18.38
N THR A 132 -23.39 5.10 18.75
CA THR A 132 -23.16 4.01 17.77
C THR A 132 -24.34 3.87 16.80
N LEU A 133 -25.55 4.11 17.30
CA LEU A 133 -26.79 3.97 16.53
C LEU A 133 -27.43 5.31 16.12
N HIS A 134 -26.75 6.46 16.28
CA HIS A 134 -27.37 7.78 16.05
C HIS A 134 -27.86 7.99 14.61
N ASP A 135 -27.20 7.36 13.63
CA ASP A 135 -27.54 7.38 12.21
C ASP A 135 -28.35 6.12 11.80
N LEU A 136 -29.21 5.61 12.70
CA LEU A 136 -30.04 4.41 12.49
C LEU A 136 -30.86 4.48 11.19
N ASP A 137 -31.36 5.66 10.84
CA ASP A 137 -32.09 5.92 9.59
C ASP A 137 -31.30 5.49 8.34
N LYS A 138 -29.97 5.68 8.35
CA LYS A 138 -29.07 5.20 7.30
C LYS A 138 -28.83 3.70 7.38
N LEU A 139 -28.75 3.14 8.58
CA LEU A 139 -28.48 1.71 8.78
C LEU A 139 -29.61 0.81 8.27
N VAL A 140 -30.85 1.26 8.44
CA VAL A 140 -32.06 0.56 7.98
C VAL A 140 -32.61 1.09 6.66
N ASN A 141 -32.03 2.16 6.11
CA ASN A 141 -32.47 2.81 4.87
C ASN A 141 -33.94 3.30 4.93
N VAL A 142 -34.34 3.86 6.07
CA VAL A 142 -35.70 4.41 6.32
C VAL A 142 -35.58 5.87 6.70
N GLN A 143 -36.30 6.76 6.00
CA GLN A 143 -36.30 8.19 6.30
C GLN A 143 -37.39 8.54 7.32
N GLY A 144 -37.08 9.47 8.22
CA GLY A 144 -38.09 10.08 9.12
C GLY A 144 -38.54 9.17 10.25
N LEU A 145 -37.60 8.41 10.84
CA LEU A 145 -37.83 7.70 12.11
C LEU A 145 -38.36 8.68 13.16
N SER A 146 -39.39 8.27 13.90
CA SER A 146 -40.09 9.10 14.87
C SER A 146 -40.84 8.22 15.88
N VAL A 147 -41.04 8.75 17.08
CA VAL A 147 -41.83 8.12 18.15
C VAL A 147 -43.13 8.87 18.44
N ALA A 148 -43.47 9.88 17.63
CA ALA A 148 -44.68 10.71 17.82
C ALA A 148 -45.99 9.93 17.60
N GLU A 149 -45.96 8.87 16.78
CA GLU A 149 -47.11 8.02 16.46
C GLU A 149 -46.83 6.58 16.91
N ASP A 150 -47.78 5.89 17.55
CA ASP A 150 -47.59 4.53 18.11
C ASP A 150 -47.00 3.53 17.10
N LYS A 151 -47.48 3.57 15.85
CA LYS A 151 -46.98 2.69 14.79
C LYS A 151 -45.50 2.97 14.47
N LYS A 152 -45.14 4.24 14.30
CA LYS A 152 -43.75 4.65 14.03
C LYS A 152 -42.85 4.41 15.23
N LYS A 153 -43.37 4.62 16.45
CA LYS A 153 -42.71 4.27 17.70
C LYS A 153 -42.37 2.78 17.71
N SER A 154 -43.32 1.91 17.39
CA SER A 154 -43.08 0.46 17.30
C SER A 154 -42.08 0.07 16.20
N GLU A 155 -42.13 0.71 15.03
CA GLU A 155 -41.18 0.46 13.93
C GLU A 155 -39.75 0.88 14.30
N PHE A 156 -39.59 2.11 14.82
CA PHE A 156 -38.30 2.63 15.29
C PHE A 156 -37.65 1.68 16.30
N TYR A 157 -38.46 1.22 17.25
CA TYR A 157 -38.01 0.36 18.32
C TYR A 157 -37.70 -1.07 17.89
N GLY A 158 -38.43 -1.61 16.90
CA GLY A 158 -38.04 -2.86 16.25
C GLY A 158 -36.68 -2.75 15.56
N TYR A 159 -36.44 -1.67 14.82
CA TYR A 159 -35.14 -1.42 14.21
C TYR A 159 -34.03 -1.21 15.24
N LEU A 160 -34.33 -0.51 16.34
CA LEU A 160 -33.36 -0.27 17.41
C LEU A 160 -32.92 -1.60 18.04
N ASP A 161 -33.88 -2.44 18.44
CA ASP A 161 -33.59 -3.71 19.10
C ASP A 161 -32.86 -4.69 18.17
N ASP A 162 -33.25 -4.76 16.89
CA ASP A 162 -32.55 -5.56 15.88
C ASP A 162 -31.06 -5.18 15.80
N TRP A 163 -30.75 -3.88 15.83
CA TRP A 163 -29.37 -3.39 15.76
C TRP A 163 -28.62 -3.52 17.08
N VAL A 164 -29.32 -3.41 18.22
CA VAL A 164 -28.75 -3.68 19.54
C VAL A 164 -28.31 -5.13 19.64
N GLU A 165 -29.15 -6.09 19.25
CA GLU A 165 -28.81 -7.51 19.20
C GLU A 165 -27.67 -7.76 18.20
N ARG A 166 -27.77 -7.21 16.99
CA ARG A 166 -26.78 -7.43 15.93
C ARG A 166 -25.36 -6.98 16.31
N LEU A 167 -25.24 -5.91 17.09
CA LEU A 167 -23.96 -5.38 17.56
C LEU A 167 -23.57 -5.84 18.97
N HIS A 168 -24.38 -6.69 19.61
CA HIS A 168 -24.20 -7.12 21.00
C HIS A 168 -24.17 -5.95 22.00
N LEU A 169 -24.95 -4.89 21.76
CA LEU A 169 -25.04 -3.75 22.66
C LEU A 169 -25.80 -4.10 23.95
N ASP A 170 -26.70 -5.07 23.89
CA ASP A 170 -27.38 -5.71 25.03
C ASP A 170 -26.40 -6.46 25.94
N LYS A 171 -25.39 -7.12 25.36
CA LYS A 171 -24.34 -7.81 26.13
C LYS A 171 -23.33 -6.83 26.75
N PHE A 172 -23.10 -5.70 26.08
CA PHE A 172 -22.24 -4.64 26.57
C PHE A 172 -22.88 -3.84 27.73
N CYS A 173 -24.20 -3.64 27.67
CA CYS A 173 -24.99 -2.97 28.69
C CYS A 173 -26.21 -3.83 29.06
N PRO A 174 -26.07 -4.76 30.02
CA PRO A 174 -27.17 -5.62 30.46
C PRO A 174 -28.41 -4.86 30.93
N GLU A 175 -28.23 -3.63 31.40
CA GLU A 175 -29.28 -2.71 31.83
C GLU A 175 -29.98 -1.99 30.66
N TYR A 176 -29.66 -2.28 29.39
CA TYR A 176 -30.22 -1.61 28.21
C TYR A 176 -31.75 -1.52 28.24
N ASP A 177 -32.44 -2.60 28.60
CA ASP A 177 -33.90 -2.64 28.64
C ASP A 177 -34.50 -1.60 29.60
N GLU A 178 -33.82 -1.28 30.70
CA GLU A 178 -34.24 -0.25 31.66
C GLU A 178 -34.11 1.17 31.09
N TYR A 179 -33.11 1.40 30.23
CA TYR A 179 -32.77 2.72 29.68
C TYR A 179 -33.10 2.86 28.18
N ARG A 180 -33.91 1.94 27.65
CA ARG A 180 -34.23 1.86 26.22
C ARG A 180 -34.87 3.14 25.68
N GLU A 181 -35.72 3.79 26.47
CA GLU A 181 -36.35 5.06 26.11
C GLU A 181 -35.36 6.25 26.18
N ASP A 182 -34.39 6.23 27.11
CA ASP A 182 -33.29 7.21 27.14
C ASP A 182 -32.42 7.11 25.88
N VAL A 183 -32.02 5.89 25.50
CA VAL A 183 -31.26 5.63 24.26
C VAL A 183 -32.04 6.08 23.02
N GLY A 184 -33.33 5.74 22.95
CA GLY A 184 -34.21 6.14 21.85
C GLY A 184 -34.28 7.65 21.68
N TYR A 185 -34.38 8.40 22.78
CA TYR A 185 -34.34 9.86 22.74
C TYR A 185 -32.99 10.38 22.22
N LEU A 186 -31.86 9.87 22.75
CA LEU A 186 -30.53 10.35 22.38
C LEU A 186 -30.25 10.15 20.88
N ILE A 187 -30.63 9.00 20.32
CA ILE A 187 -30.50 8.70 18.89
C ILE A 187 -31.27 9.71 18.05
N LEU A 188 -32.55 9.94 18.36
CA LEU A 188 -33.42 10.82 17.57
C LEU A 188 -33.06 12.31 17.71
N ASN A 189 -32.36 12.68 18.78
CA ASN A 189 -32.05 14.08 19.11
C ASN A 189 -30.54 14.42 19.05
N THR A 190 -29.72 13.55 18.44
CA THR A 190 -28.28 13.82 18.21
C THR A 190 -28.05 15.03 17.28
N GLN A 191 -28.94 15.27 16.30
CA GLN A 191 -28.90 16.42 15.39
C GLN A 191 -30.10 17.36 15.62
N VAL A 192 -29.87 18.68 15.54
CA VAL A 192 -30.96 19.67 15.57
C VAL A 192 -31.64 19.72 14.20
N LYS A 193 -32.62 18.85 13.97
CA LYS A 193 -33.44 18.79 12.74
C LYS A 193 -34.82 19.42 12.95
N TYR A 194 -35.35 20.05 11.90
CA TYR A 194 -36.77 20.46 11.87
C TYR A 194 -37.64 19.19 11.88
N GLY A 195 -38.51 19.03 12.88
CA GLY A 195 -39.31 17.81 13.06
C GLY A 195 -38.62 16.70 13.87
N ALA A 196 -37.51 16.97 14.56
CA ALA A 196 -37.00 16.06 15.59
C ALA A 196 -38.02 15.91 16.73
N ASP A 197 -38.13 14.70 17.29
CA ASP A 197 -38.98 14.39 18.46
C ASP A 197 -38.35 14.97 19.75
N LEU A 198 -38.30 16.31 19.80
CA LEU A 198 -37.72 17.07 20.91
C LEU A 198 -38.61 17.05 22.16
N ASN A 199 -39.86 16.60 22.06
CA ASN A 199 -40.77 16.54 23.19
C ASN A 199 -40.33 15.41 24.15
N PRO A 200 -39.75 15.72 25.31
CA PRO A 200 -39.24 14.70 26.21
C PRO A 200 -40.36 13.84 26.81
N GLN A 201 -41.62 14.29 26.74
CA GLN A 201 -42.78 13.52 27.21
C GLN A 201 -43.13 12.31 26.34
N ASN A 202 -42.57 12.21 25.13
CA ASN A 202 -42.78 11.05 24.25
C ASN A 202 -41.98 9.81 24.72
N PHE A 203 -41.11 9.98 25.72
CA PHE A 203 -40.15 9.00 26.22
C PHE A 203 -40.29 8.85 27.74
N ASP A 204 -40.32 7.62 28.23
CA ASP A 204 -40.34 7.32 29.67
C ASP A 204 -38.91 7.16 30.20
N ARG A 205 -38.22 8.29 30.31
CA ARG A 205 -36.78 8.37 30.61
C ARG A 205 -36.48 8.11 32.08
N GLN A 206 -35.43 7.32 32.35
CA GLN A 206 -34.97 7.02 33.70
C GLN A 206 -33.89 8.00 34.19
N LEU A 207 -33.09 8.58 33.28
CA LEU A 207 -32.01 9.49 33.69
C LEU A 207 -32.55 10.86 34.16
N PRO A 208 -31.87 11.50 35.14
CA PRO A 208 -32.11 12.91 35.46
C PRO A 208 -31.97 13.80 34.23
N THR A 209 -32.83 14.82 34.13
CA THR A 209 -32.92 15.66 32.92
C THR A 209 -31.60 16.36 32.59
N ASP A 210 -30.87 16.85 33.58
CA ASP A 210 -29.56 17.50 33.40
C ASP A 210 -28.50 16.54 32.85
N ARG A 211 -28.47 15.30 33.36
CA ARG A 211 -27.54 14.26 32.88
C ARG A 211 -27.87 13.81 31.48
N HIS A 212 -29.15 13.60 31.19
CA HIS A 212 -29.61 13.22 29.87
C HIS A 212 -29.37 14.30 28.80
N GLU A 213 -29.58 15.58 29.14
CA GLU A 213 -29.23 16.71 28.27
C GLU A 213 -27.71 16.76 28.02
N PHE A 214 -26.90 16.52 29.05
CA PHE A 214 -25.45 16.42 28.89
C PHE A 214 -25.04 15.29 27.93
N LEU A 215 -25.64 14.10 28.01
CA LEU A 215 -25.37 13.00 27.06
C LEU A 215 -25.81 13.34 25.63
N LYS A 216 -26.94 14.04 25.47
CA LYS A 216 -27.36 14.54 24.15
C LYS A 216 -26.32 15.51 23.58
N ASP A 217 -25.80 16.42 24.40
CA ASP A 217 -24.77 17.37 23.99
C ASP A 217 -23.45 16.66 23.66
N MET A 218 -23.13 15.56 24.35
CA MET A 218 -22.02 14.68 23.97
C MET A 218 -22.23 14.06 22.59
N CYS A 219 -23.38 13.42 22.32
CA CYS A 219 -23.69 12.84 21.00
C CYS A 219 -23.62 13.89 19.89
N ARG A 220 -24.14 15.09 20.14
CA ARG A 220 -24.06 16.21 19.21
C ARG A 220 -22.62 16.65 18.96
N CYS A 221 -21.80 16.77 20.01
CA CYS A 221 -20.38 17.09 19.89
C CYS A 221 -19.65 16.07 19.02
N SER A 222 -19.93 14.78 19.26
CA SER A 222 -19.37 13.67 18.51
C SER A 222 -19.65 13.76 17.01
N ASP A 223 -20.93 13.96 16.62
CA ASP A 223 -21.28 14.10 15.19
C ASP A 223 -20.70 15.38 14.57
N LEU A 224 -20.66 16.50 15.31
CA LEU A 224 -20.03 17.74 14.85
C LEU A 224 -18.53 17.55 14.57
N ILE A 225 -17.79 16.95 15.50
CA ILE A 225 -16.35 16.70 15.34
C ILE A 225 -16.11 15.72 14.19
N ALA A 226 -16.80 14.57 14.19
CA ALA A 226 -16.61 13.53 13.19
C ALA A 226 -16.93 13.97 11.76
N TYR A 227 -17.82 14.96 11.59
CA TYR A 227 -18.25 15.44 10.27
C TYR A 227 -17.50 16.70 9.78
N PHE A 228 -17.14 17.63 10.68
CA PHE A 228 -16.63 18.94 10.28
C PHE A 228 -15.15 19.18 10.54
N MET A 229 -14.49 18.42 11.42
CA MET A 229 -13.05 18.55 11.64
C MET A 229 -12.31 17.84 10.52
N LYS A 230 -11.96 18.54 9.43
CA LYS A 230 -11.32 17.92 8.25
C LYS A 230 -9.84 18.30 8.06
N ASN A 231 -9.43 19.41 8.65
CA ASN A 231 -8.06 19.89 8.78
C ASN A 231 -7.81 20.51 10.18
N PRO A 232 -6.54 20.78 10.58
CA PRO A 232 -6.21 21.23 11.94
C PRO A 232 -6.93 22.50 12.41
N ALA A 233 -7.33 23.37 11.48
CA ALA A 233 -7.93 24.68 11.77
C ALA A 233 -9.45 24.73 11.51
N SER A 234 -10.11 23.60 11.17
CA SER A 234 -11.53 23.56 10.77
C SER A 234 -12.47 24.19 11.79
N PHE A 235 -12.13 24.07 13.08
CA PHE A 235 -12.93 24.64 14.17
C PHE A 235 -13.02 26.17 14.09
N LEU A 236 -12.14 26.88 13.37
CA LEU A 236 -12.20 28.32 13.16
C LEU A 236 -13.39 28.75 12.31
N GLU A 237 -13.83 27.90 11.38
CA GLU A 237 -14.93 28.18 10.46
C GLU A 237 -16.31 28.00 11.11
N ARG A 238 -16.36 27.41 12.31
CA ARG A 238 -17.59 26.88 12.92
C ARG A 238 -17.72 27.21 14.40
N GLN A 239 -18.62 28.14 14.71
CA GLN A 239 -18.90 28.56 16.08
C GLN A 239 -19.53 27.44 16.92
N ASP A 240 -20.40 26.62 16.32
CA ASP A 240 -21.09 25.53 17.01
C ASP A 240 -20.16 24.43 17.54
N ILE A 241 -19.03 24.17 16.88
CA ILE A 241 -17.99 23.25 17.37
C ILE A 241 -17.31 23.84 18.63
N ARG A 242 -16.97 25.14 18.59
CA ARG A 242 -16.36 25.84 19.73
C ARG A 242 -17.33 25.97 20.91
N ASP A 243 -18.59 26.23 20.63
CA ASP A 243 -19.65 26.30 21.65
C ASP A 243 -19.86 24.93 22.31
N SER A 244 -19.84 23.86 21.52
CA SER A 244 -19.95 22.49 22.04
C SER A 244 -18.77 22.12 22.94
N LEU A 245 -17.53 22.47 22.57
CA LEU A 245 -16.37 22.30 23.46
C LEU A 245 -16.55 23.12 24.75
N THR A 246 -16.97 24.38 24.64
CA THR A 246 -17.18 25.26 25.79
C THR A 246 -18.23 24.69 26.73
N LEU A 247 -19.32 24.15 26.19
CA LEU A 247 -20.40 23.54 26.96
C LEU A 247 -19.93 22.28 27.70
N LEU A 248 -19.35 21.32 26.99
CA LEU A 248 -18.89 20.05 27.57
C LEU A 248 -17.76 20.25 28.58
N SER A 249 -16.85 21.18 28.31
CA SER A 249 -15.73 21.47 29.21
C SER A 249 -16.05 22.47 30.32
N ARG A 250 -17.29 22.98 30.40
CA ARG A 250 -17.68 24.07 31.31
C ARG A 250 -16.78 25.31 31.17
N GLY A 251 -16.31 25.57 29.96
CA GLY A 251 -15.43 26.68 29.60
C GLY A 251 -13.96 26.52 30.00
N LYS A 252 -13.55 25.34 30.50
CA LYS A 252 -12.16 25.06 30.88
C LYS A 252 -11.22 24.86 29.68
N LEU A 253 -11.72 24.37 28.56
CA LEU A 253 -10.91 23.97 27.41
C LEU A 253 -11.17 24.85 26.19
N VAL A 254 -10.11 25.03 25.38
CA VAL A 254 -10.12 25.71 24.09
C VAL A 254 -9.33 24.92 23.07
N PHE A 255 -9.66 25.07 21.78
CA PHE A 255 -8.90 24.49 20.69
C PHE A 255 -7.69 25.37 20.34
N SER A 256 -6.57 24.72 20.07
CA SER A 256 -5.37 25.28 19.44
C SER A 256 -4.90 24.35 18.33
N TYR A 257 -4.04 24.81 17.41
CA TYR A 257 -3.54 23.98 16.32
C TYR A 257 -2.15 24.39 15.84
N HIS A 258 -1.48 23.45 15.18
CA HIS A 258 -0.49 23.76 14.16
C HIS A 258 -0.88 23.14 12.83
N LYS A 259 -0.45 23.78 11.74
CA LYS A 259 -0.72 23.35 10.36
C LYS A 259 0.50 23.59 9.50
N VAL A 260 0.85 22.60 8.68
CA VAL A 260 1.84 22.66 7.61
C VAL A 260 1.08 22.84 6.30
N SER A 261 1.49 23.80 5.46
CA SER A 261 0.80 24.13 4.22
C SER A 261 0.85 23.04 3.15
N GLU A 262 1.81 22.11 3.21
CA GLU A 262 1.96 21.02 2.25
C GLU A 262 2.45 19.71 2.89
N ASN A 263 2.10 18.58 2.26
CA ASN A 263 2.58 17.24 2.61
C ASN A 263 3.64 16.76 1.62
N ARG A 264 4.88 16.54 2.11
CA ARG A 264 6.01 16.03 1.34
C ARG A 264 6.36 14.56 1.64
N GLY A 265 5.72 13.95 2.63
CA GLY A 265 6.03 12.60 3.10
C GLY A 265 6.85 12.63 4.40
N MET A 266 8.10 12.14 4.37
CA MET A 266 8.92 12.00 5.59
C MET A 266 9.20 13.33 6.25
N LEU A 267 9.57 14.34 5.46
CA LEU A 267 9.89 15.67 5.97
C LEU A 267 8.72 16.28 6.74
N THR A 268 7.49 16.16 6.23
CA THR A 268 6.29 16.66 6.91
C THR A 268 6.06 15.93 8.24
N ASN A 269 6.28 14.62 8.30
CA ASN A 269 6.19 13.88 9.56
C ASN A 269 7.26 14.30 10.57
N VAL A 270 8.49 14.59 10.14
CA VAL A 270 9.54 15.13 11.04
C VAL A 270 9.12 16.49 11.59
N ILE A 271 8.62 17.38 10.73
CA ILE A 271 8.12 18.70 11.14
C ILE A 271 6.98 18.58 12.14
N ASN A 272 5.98 17.74 11.84
CA ASN A 272 4.84 17.54 12.74
C ASN A 272 5.26 16.98 14.09
N ASN A 273 6.20 16.03 14.15
CA ASN A 273 6.68 15.47 15.41
C ASN A 273 7.51 16.48 16.22
N ALA A 274 8.34 17.29 15.55
CA ALA A 274 9.10 18.35 16.20
C ALA A 274 8.18 19.40 16.84
N VAL A 275 7.21 19.91 16.08
CA VAL A 275 6.23 20.89 16.58
C VAL A 275 5.36 20.26 17.67
N LEU A 276 4.91 19.02 17.50
CA LEU A 276 4.12 18.33 18.53
C LEU A 276 4.88 18.19 19.85
N ALA A 277 6.16 17.80 19.80
CA ALA A 277 6.99 17.68 20.99
C ALA A 277 7.12 19.03 21.71
N GLU A 278 7.30 20.11 20.96
CA GLU A 278 7.38 21.48 21.47
C GLU A 278 6.06 21.91 22.16
N MET A 279 4.93 21.76 21.47
CA MET A 279 3.62 22.15 22.01
C MET A 279 3.26 21.34 23.28
N ARG A 280 3.59 20.04 23.28
CA ARG A 280 3.30 19.15 24.41
C ARG A 280 4.24 19.41 25.60
N GLY A 281 5.54 19.51 25.34
CA GLY A 281 6.57 19.59 26.37
C GLY A 281 6.63 20.96 27.03
N ASN A 282 6.60 22.03 26.24
CA ASN A 282 6.83 23.39 26.73
C ASN A 282 5.54 24.17 26.98
N LEU A 283 4.48 23.94 26.19
CA LEU A 283 3.20 24.64 26.36
C LEU A 283 2.12 23.80 27.09
N GLY A 284 2.38 22.52 27.35
CA GLY A 284 1.44 21.63 28.02
C GLY A 284 0.18 21.32 27.22
N TRP A 285 0.17 21.58 25.92
CA TRP A 285 -0.98 21.31 25.05
C TRP A 285 -1.20 19.82 24.89
N LYS A 286 -2.46 19.39 24.93
CA LYS A 286 -2.85 17.99 24.78
C LYS A 286 -3.14 17.69 23.31
N PRO A 287 -2.38 16.81 22.64
CA PRO A 287 -2.72 16.38 21.28
C PRO A 287 -4.14 15.82 21.23
N PHE A 288 -4.93 16.25 20.23
CA PHE A 288 -6.34 15.93 20.14
C PHE A 288 -6.68 15.23 18.82
N LEU A 289 -6.41 15.85 17.67
CA LEU A 289 -6.71 15.27 16.34
C LEU A 289 -5.49 15.37 15.43
N PHE A 290 -5.16 14.29 14.74
CA PHE A 290 -3.98 14.17 13.89
C PHE A 290 -4.39 14.14 12.41
N PHE A 291 -3.88 15.11 11.65
CA PHE A 291 -4.10 15.26 10.22
C PHE A 291 -2.76 15.12 9.49
N PRO A 292 -2.73 14.73 8.20
CA PRO A 292 -1.48 14.67 7.43
C PRO A 292 -0.71 16.00 7.41
N THR A 293 -1.44 17.11 7.56
CA THR A 293 -0.93 18.48 7.54
C THR A 293 -0.77 19.09 8.93
N GLY A 294 -0.99 18.39 10.04
CA GLY A 294 -0.79 18.99 11.36
C GLY A 294 -1.68 18.41 12.45
N VAL A 295 -1.79 19.11 13.58
CA VAL A 295 -2.47 18.60 14.77
C VAL A 295 -3.35 19.68 15.38
N THR A 296 -4.56 19.29 15.79
CA THR A 296 -5.39 20.07 16.70
C THR A 296 -5.10 19.64 18.13
N TYR A 297 -5.08 20.59 19.06
CA TYR A 297 -4.80 20.41 20.48
C TYR A 297 -5.97 20.88 21.34
N LEU A 298 -6.07 20.31 22.54
CA LEU A 298 -6.82 20.88 23.66
C LEU A 298 -5.86 21.64 24.58
N GLN A 299 -6.23 22.87 24.91
CA GLN A 299 -5.49 23.74 25.81
C GLN A 299 -6.42 24.19 26.94
N ASN A 300 -5.88 24.34 28.15
CA ASN A 300 -6.62 24.98 29.24
C ASN A 300 -6.79 26.48 28.94
N ARG A 301 -8.00 27.00 29.09
CA ARG A 301 -8.29 28.41 28.81
C ARG A 301 -7.40 29.36 29.60
N ASP A 302 -7.04 28.99 30.83
CA ASP A 302 -6.19 29.81 31.71
C ASP A 302 -4.72 29.85 31.26
N SER A 303 -4.29 28.93 30.38
CA SER A 303 -2.92 28.89 29.84
C SER A 303 -2.75 29.61 28.51
N GLN A 304 -3.77 30.33 28.01
CA GLN A 304 -3.70 31.09 26.75
C GLN A 304 -2.64 32.20 26.75
N ASP A 305 -2.22 32.69 27.92
CA ASP A 305 -1.21 33.75 28.04
C ASP A 305 0.24 33.27 27.81
N SER A 306 0.44 31.97 27.52
CA SER A 306 1.77 31.43 27.20
C SER A 306 2.28 32.01 25.88
N THR A 307 3.51 32.51 25.87
CA THR A 307 4.13 33.06 24.65
C THR A 307 4.36 31.93 23.65
N LEU A 308 3.78 32.06 22.45
CA LEU A 308 3.99 31.10 21.37
C LEU A 308 5.40 31.23 20.80
N PRO A 309 6.04 30.12 20.42
CA PRO A 309 7.36 30.15 19.80
C PRO A 309 7.30 30.84 18.44
N ILE A 310 8.33 31.64 18.14
CA ILE A 310 8.45 32.28 16.83
C ILE A 310 8.94 31.28 15.77
N GLY A 311 8.76 31.62 14.48
CA GLY A 311 9.13 30.72 13.39
C GLY A 311 10.61 30.29 13.38
N GLU A 312 11.52 31.11 13.90
CA GLU A 312 12.95 30.75 14.01
C GLU A 312 13.18 29.68 15.09
N GLU A 313 12.50 29.76 16.23
CA GLU A 313 12.59 28.76 17.31
C GLU A 313 12.04 27.41 16.82
N ILE A 314 10.89 27.43 16.14
CA ILE A 314 10.31 26.22 15.54
C ILE A 314 11.25 25.61 14.48
N ALA A 315 11.89 26.45 13.67
CA ALA A 315 12.85 25.99 12.66
C ALA A 315 14.04 25.26 13.30
N GLU A 316 14.60 25.77 14.40
CA GLU A 316 15.68 25.08 15.11
C GLU A 316 15.21 23.76 15.73
N VAL A 317 14.04 23.73 16.38
CA VAL A 317 13.50 22.48 16.95
C VAL A 317 13.31 21.40 15.88
N VAL A 318 12.90 21.79 14.66
CA VAL A 318 12.80 20.86 13.52
C VAL A 318 14.18 20.35 13.08
N VAL A 319 15.19 21.22 13.00
CA VAL A 319 16.56 20.84 12.62
C VAL A 319 17.17 19.90 13.66
N GLU A 320 16.99 20.19 14.95
CA GLU A 320 17.46 19.35 16.05
C GLU A 320 16.83 17.94 15.98
N LYS A 321 15.50 17.86 15.82
CA LYS A 321 14.79 16.58 15.70
C LYS A 321 15.24 15.77 14.47
N LEU A 322 15.42 16.43 13.33
CA LEU A 322 15.92 15.79 12.10
C LEU A 322 17.34 15.25 12.31
N THR A 323 18.20 16.05 12.93
CA THR A 323 19.59 15.69 13.24
C THR A 323 19.64 14.49 14.19
N GLU A 324 18.81 14.46 15.23
CA GLU A 324 18.69 13.34 16.17
C GLU A 324 18.36 12.03 15.43
N TYR A 325 17.30 12.04 14.60
CA TYR A 325 16.88 10.87 13.83
C TYR A 325 17.97 10.38 12.87
N CYS A 326 18.53 11.28 12.07
CA CYS A 326 19.50 10.90 11.07
C CYS A 326 20.79 10.40 11.70
N THR A 327 21.33 11.09 12.70
CA THR A 327 22.59 10.73 13.36
C THR A 327 22.50 9.34 14.00
N SER A 328 21.41 9.06 14.72
CA SER A 328 21.17 7.76 15.35
C SER A 328 21.16 6.62 14.32
N ARG A 329 20.42 6.80 13.21
CA ARG A 329 20.30 5.78 12.16
C ARG A 329 21.56 5.60 11.33
N LEU A 330 22.25 6.69 10.99
CA LEU A 330 23.49 6.65 10.22
C LEU A 330 24.60 5.92 11.00
N ARG A 331 24.73 6.17 12.32
CA ARG A 331 25.70 5.45 13.17
C ARG A 331 25.43 3.94 13.23
N GLN A 332 24.16 3.53 13.22
CA GLN A 332 23.76 2.12 13.30
C GLN A 332 23.91 1.39 11.96
N ASN A 333 23.37 1.96 10.88
CA ASN A 333 23.17 1.24 9.62
C ASN A 333 24.22 1.56 8.55
N LEU A 334 24.93 2.69 8.66
CA LEU A 334 25.90 3.15 7.67
C LEU A 334 25.29 3.21 6.25
N ASN A 335 24.02 3.64 6.14
CA ASN A 335 23.35 3.79 4.84
C ASN A 335 24.10 4.82 3.99
N GLY A 336 24.21 4.59 2.69
CA GLY A 336 24.98 5.45 1.78
C GLY A 336 26.47 5.11 1.67
N PHE A 337 27.00 4.21 2.51
CA PHE A 337 28.34 3.65 2.31
C PHE A 337 28.33 2.55 1.24
N THR A 338 29.24 2.64 0.27
CA THR A 338 29.37 1.67 -0.82
C THR A 338 30.82 1.47 -1.22
N ARG A 339 31.14 0.38 -1.94
CA ARG A 339 32.42 0.20 -2.62
C ARG A 339 32.15 0.01 -4.10
N GLY A 340 32.59 0.97 -4.92
CA GLY A 340 32.54 0.87 -6.38
C GLY A 340 33.83 0.31 -6.95
N GLY A 341 33.92 0.17 -8.28
CA GLY A 341 35.14 -0.28 -8.95
C GLY A 341 36.38 0.61 -8.75
N LYS A 342 36.19 1.82 -8.20
CA LYS A 342 37.24 2.82 -7.90
C LYS A 342 37.60 2.94 -6.41
N GLY A 343 36.98 2.15 -5.53
CA GLY A 343 37.21 2.18 -4.08
C GLY A 343 35.96 2.54 -3.26
N PHE A 344 36.16 2.61 -1.95
CA PHE A 344 35.20 3.01 -0.92
C PHE A 344 34.64 4.42 -1.14
N LYS A 345 33.35 4.62 -0.82
CA LYS A 345 32.65 5.90 -0.90
C LYS A 345 31.53 5.96 0.14
N TYR A 346 31.19 7.17 0.56
CA TYR A 346 30.00 7.47 1.35
C TYR A 346 29.22 8.64 0.74
N ALA A 347 27.98 8.83 1.17
CA ALA A 347 27.11 9.87 0.63
C ALA A 347 27.39 11.25 1.26
N ASP A 348 27.26 12.31 0.46
CA ASP A 348 27.66 13.67 0.86
C ASP A 348 26.83 14.25 2.02
N TYR A 349 25.65 13.69 2.31
CA TYR A 349 24.82 14.15 3.42
C TYR A 349 25.40 13.86 4.82
N TYR A 350 26.40 12.98 4.95
CA TYR A 350 27.05 12.74 6.24
C TYR A 350 27.71 14.01 6.79
N ASP A 351 28.22 14.86 5.91
CA ASP A 351 28.87 16.12 6.28
C ASP A 351 27.91 17.12 6.96
N ALA A 352 26.59 16.90 6.84
CA ALA A 352 25.58 17.70 7.53
C ALA A 352 25.32 17.26 8.98
N PHE A 353 25.75 16.06 9.37
CA PHE A 353 25.40 15.44 10.66
C PHE A 353 26.60 15.16 11.57
N PHE A 354 27.80 15.03 11.01
CA PHE A 354 28.97 14.55 11.75
C PHE A 354 30.15 15.51 11.67
N GLU A 355 30.80 15.69 12.81
CA GLU A 355 32.11 16.33 12.86
C GLU A 355 33.17 15.45 12.16
N PRO A 356 34.27 16.01 11.65
CA PRO A 356 35.32 15.22 10.98
C PRO A 356 35.84 14.04 11.79
N HIS A 357 35.98 14.19 13.11
CA HIS A 357 36.44 13.09 13.97
C HIS A 357 35.43 11.94 14.06
N GLU A 358 34.14 12.26 14.21
CA GLU A 358 33.06 11.26 14.20
C GLU A 358 32.94 10.59 12.84
N MET A 359 33.11 11.37 11.76
CA MET A 359 33.07 10.84 10.40
C MET A 359 34.20 9.83 10.15
N LEU A 360 35.41 10.07 10.65
CA LEU A 360 36.51 9.11 10.54
C LEU A 360 36.19 7.78 11.24
N GLU A 361 35.56 7.83 12.41
CA GLU A 361 35.08 6.63 13.11
C GLU A 361 34.04 5.85 12.28
N LEU A 362 33.13 6.57 11.60
CA LEU A 362 32.15 5.95 10.71
C LEU A 362 32.78 5.38 9.44
N ILE A 363 33.77 6.05 8.85
CA ILE A 363 34.55 5.56 7.71
C ILE A 363 35.26 4.26 8.11
N GLN A 364 35.91 4.22 9.27
CA GLN A 364 36.54 3.01 9.80
C GLN A 364 35.49 1.87 9.91
N LYS A 365 34.38 2.10 10.61
CA LYS A 365 33.29 1.12 10.73
C LYS A 365 32.76 0.65 9.37
N GLY A 366 32.58 1.57 8.43
CA GLY A 366 32.13 1.30 7.07
C GLY A 366 33.12 0.45 6.28
N CYS A 367 34.41 0.77 6.36
CA CYS A 367 35.49 0.01 5.71
C CYS A 367 35.45 -1.45 6.14
N PHE A 368 35.44 -1.75 7.45
CA PHE A 368 35.37 -3.13 7.95
C PHE A 368 34.04 -3.82 7.65
N LYS A 369 32.92 -3.08 7.60
CA LYS A 369 31.61 -3.64 7.23
C LYS A 369 31.55 -4.07 5.76
N ILE A 370 32.13 -3.29 4.85
CA ILE A 370 32.08 -3.53 3.40
C ILE A 370 33.21 -4.46 2.93
N LEU A 371 34.41 -4.28 3.51
CA LEU A 371 35.63 -5.07 3.27
C LEU A 371 35.79 -6.14 4.36
N ARG A 372 34.76 -6.96 4.55
CA ARG A 372 34.76 -8.07 5.50
C ARG A 372 35.62 -9.25 5.01
N GLN A 373 36.13 -10.06 5.94
CA GLN A 373 37.15 -11.11 5.70
C GLN A 373 36.85 -12.11 4.57
N ASP A 374 35.59 -12.34 4.23
CA ASP A 374 35.16 -13.25 3.14
C ASP A 374 35.16 -12.59 1.74
N LYS A 375 35.48 -11.30 1.63
CA LYS A 375 35.63 -10.60 0.33
C LYS A 375 37.00 -10.89 -0.29
N ALA A 376 37.00 -11.17 -1.60
CA ALA A 376 38.23 -11.24 -2.38
C ALA A 376 38.95 -9.87 -2.36
N PRO A 377 40.27 -9.86 -2.07
CA PRO A 377 41.06 -8.63 -2.13
C PRO A 377 41.14 -8.09 -3.56
N SER A 378 41.30 -6.78 -3.68
CA SER A 378 41.56 -6.08 -4.94
C SER A 378 43.03 -5.65 -5.06
N ALA A 379 43.80 -5.77 -3.97
CA ALA A 379 45.19 -5.37 -3.87
C ALA A 379 46.06 -5.96 -4.98
N GLY A 380 45.89 -7.24 -5.32
CA GLY A 380 46.62 -7.92 -6.39
C GLY A 380 46.33 -7.31 -7.77
N LYS A 381 45.07 -6.99 -8.07
CA LYS A 381 44.71 -6.26 -9.30
C LYS A 381 45.35 -4.86 -9.34
N ARG A 382 45.46 -4.18 -8.18
CA ARG A 382 46.13 -2.87 -8.08
C ARG A 382 47.64 -2.99 -8.22
N LEU A 383 48.25 -4.04 -7.67
CA LEU A 383 49.67 -4.37 -7.81
C LEU A 383 50.03 -4.62 -9.28
N SER A 384 49.27 -5.45 -9.99
CA SER A 384 49.49 -5.68 -11.43
C SER A 384 49.43 -4.38 -12.23
N LYS A 385 48.57 -3.43 -11.82
CA LYS A 385 48.48 -2.12 -12.45
C LYS A 385 49.71 -1.25 -12.18
N LEU A 386 50.24 -1.28 -10.96
CA LEU A 386 51.50 -0.60 -10.61
C LEU A 386 52.68 -1.19 -11.40
N GLN A 387 52.76 -2.51 -11.52
CA GLN A 387 53.79 -3.21 -12.32
C GLN A 387 53.70 -2.86 -13.81
N GLN A 388 52.48 -2.75 -14.35
CA GLN A 388 52.26 -2.28 -15.71
C GLN A 388 52.79 -0.85 -15.89
N LEU A 389 52.49 0.07 -14.96
CA LEU A 389 52.96 1.45 -15.03
C LEU A 389 54.49 1.57 -14.92
N GLN A 390 55.13 0.68 -14.15
CA GLN A 390 56.59 0.57 -14.08
C GLN A 390 57.17 0.09 -15.42
N THR A 391 56.56 -0.93 -16.04
CA THR A 391 56.96 -1.43 -17.37
C THR A 391 56.78 -0.38 -18.47
N GLU A 392 55.78 0.51 -18.34
CA GLU A 392 55.52 1.63 -19.25
C GLU A 392 56.44 2.84 -19.01
N GLY A 393 57.37 2.78 -18.04
CA GLY A 393 58.28 3.88 -17.70
C GLY A 393 57.62 5.09 -17.05
N LYS A 394 56.38 4.93 -16.53
CA LYS A 394 55.61 6.01 -15.87
C LYS A 394 55.88 6.09 -14.37
N ILE A 395 56.44 5.02 -13.79
CA ILE A 395 56.87 4.92 -12.40
C ILE A 395 58.33 4.44 -12.42
N PRO A 396 59.23 4.99 -11.59
CA PRO A 396 60.63 4.56 -11.52
C PRO A 396 60.82 3.03 -11.34
N GLU A 397 61.80 2.44 -12.04
CA GLU A 397 62.10 1.00 -11.98
C GLU A 397 62.69 0.54 -10.64
N ASP A 398 63.24 1.46 -9.85
CA ASP A 398 63.84 1.20 -8.54
C ASP A 398 62.80 1.07 -7.41
N ILE A 399 61.53 1.37 -7.69
CA ILE A 399 60.42 1.18 -6.73
C ILE A 399 60.11 -0.31 -6.63
N SER A 400 60.40 -0.90 -5.47
CA SER A 400 60.04 -2.29 -5.17
C SER A 400 58.53 -2.47 -5.01
N LEU A 401 57.91 -3.35 -5.81
CA LEU A 401 56.48 -3.70 -5.77
C LEU A 401 56.30 -5.18 -5.35
N ASP A 402 56.36 -5.45 -4.06
CA ASP A 402 56.49 -6.80 -3.46
C ASP A 402 55.42 -7.14 -2.40
N PHE A 403 54.31 -6.39 -2.37
CA PHE A 403 53.21 -6.67 -1.44
C PHE A 403 52.24 -7.73 -1.98
N GLU A 404 51.59 -8.47 -1.08
CA GLU A 404 50.70 -9.59 -1.43
C GLU A 404 49.25 -9.13 -1.70
N ASP A 405 48.46 -10.02 -2.32
CA ASP A 405 47.03 -9.83 -2.55
C ASP A 405 46.25 -10.03 -1.23
N ASP A 406 46.25 -9.00 -0.39
CA ASP A 406 45.75 -9.04 0.99
C ASP A 406 44.61 -8.01 1.21
N LEU A 407 43.52 -8.45 1.85
CA LEU A 407 42.36 -7.60 2.14
C LEU A 407 42.70 -6.44 3.07
N ARG A 408 43.68 -6.61 3.97
CA ARG A 408 44.14 -5.55 4.87
C ARG A 408 44.79 -4.39 4.11
N VAL A 409 45.39 -4.66 2.94
CA VAL A 409 45.92 -3.62 2.04
C VAL A 409 44.76 -2.80 1.49
N ASP A 410 43.67 -3.45 1.06
CA ASP A 410 42.45 -2.75 0.61
C ASP A 410 41.87 -1.88 1.74
N GLN A 411 41.73 -2.45 2.94
CA GLN A 411 41.17 -1.76 4.10
C GLN A 411 41.97 -0.49 4.42
N LEU A 412 43.30 -0.62 4.58
CA LEU A 412 44.16 0.51 4.93
C LEU A 412 44.22 1.54 3.80
N ALA A 413 44.40 1.12 2.56
CA ALA A 413 44.48 2.04 1.43
C ALA A 413 43.19 2.85 1.27
N GLU A 414 42.04 2.18 1.27
CA GLU A 414 40.75 2.84 1.07
C GLU A 414 40.37 3.73 2.26
N TYR A 415 40.78 3.38 3.49
CA TYR A 415 40.62 4.25 4.66
C TYR A 415 41.49 5.51 4.56
N LEU A 416 42.78 5.38 4.26
CA LEU A 416 43.72 6.51 4.16
C LEU A 416 43.31 7.51 3.07
N VAL A 417 42.75 7.01 1.96
CA VAL A 417 42.19 7.85 0.89
C VAL A 417 41.08 8.75 1.41
N GLU A 418 40.15 8.20 2.21
CA GLU A 418 39.05 8.99 2.74
C GLU A 418 39.50 9.91 3.89
N VAL A 419 40.50 9.51 4.69
CA VAL A 419 41.14 10.42 5.67
C VAL A 419 41.76 11.63 4.97
N GLU A 420 42.56 11.40 3.91
CA GLU A 420 43.17 12.45 3.11
C GLU A 420 42.11 13.36 2.47
N LYS A 421 41.04 12.76 1.94
CA LYS A 421 39.97 13.50 1.27
C LYS A 421 39.15 14.35 2.24
N LEU A 422 38.77 13.81 3.40
CA LEU A 422 37.97 14.50 4.42
C LEU A 422 38.76 15.65 5.03
N ILE A 423 39.97 15.38 5.52
CA ILE A 423 40.82 16.39 6.18
C ILE A 423 41.41 17.36 5.15
N GLY A 424 41.61 16.89 3.91
CA GLY A 424 42.00 17.71 2.78
C GLY A 424 40.95 18.75 2.34
N GLY A 425 39.73 18.72 2.89
CA GLY A 425 38.78 19.83 2.81
C GLY A 425 39.18 21.03 3.68
N PHE A 426 39.93 20.77 4.76
CA PHE A 426 40.35 21.76 5.75
C PHE A 426 41.80 22.22 5.55
N ALA A 427 42.69 21.29 5.15
CA ALA A 427 44.09 21.53 4.88
C ALA A 427 44.47 21.10 3.46
N SER A 428 45.68 21.43 2.99
CA SER A 428 46.12 20.91 1.69
C SER A 428 46.27 19.38 1.75
N ARG A 429 45.76 18.68 0.74
CA ARG A 429 45.84 17.21 0.65
C ARG A 429 47.28 16.68 0.80
N GLU A 430 48.24 17.40 0.24
CA GLU A 430 49.66 17.10 0.37
C GLU A 430 50.15 17.17 1.83
N THR A 431 49.73 18.18 2.59
CA THR A 431 50.06 18.30 4.01
C THR A 431 49.48 17.14 4.81
N VAL A 432 48.24 16.75 4.52
CA VAL A 432 47.57 15.62 5.20
C VAL A 432 48.27 14.31 4.86
N ALA A 433 48.56 14.06 3.58
CA ALA A 433 49.29 12.86 3.14
C ALA A 433 50.67 12.76 3.80
N ASN A 434 51.40 13.87 3.91
CA ASN A 434 52.71 13.93 4.56
C ASN A 434 52.65 13.62 6.06
N GLU A 435 51.58 14.05 6.74
CA GLU A 435 51.34 13.74 8.16
C GLU A 435 51.00 12.27 8.36
N ILE A 436 50.12 11.70 7.51
CA ILE A 436 49.80 10.27 7.51
C ILE A 436 51.08 9.44 7.30
N LEU A 437 51.90 9.78 6.30
CA LEU A 437 53.17 9.08 6.03
C LEU A 437 54.14 9.19 7.21
N SER A 438 54.15 10.33 7.90
CA SER A 438 54.96 10.52 9.11
C SER A 438 54.50 9.60 10.23
N TYR A 439 53.19 9.54 10.48
CA TYR A 439 52.60 8.68 11.50
C TYR A 439 52.89 7.19 11.25
N LEU A 440 52.79 6.75 9.99
CA LEU A 440 53.07 5.37 9.60
C LEU A 440 54.57 5.02 9.56
N GLY A 441 55.47 5.97 9.90
CA GLY A 441 56.92 5.76 9.84
C GLY A 441 57.49 5.67 8.42
N MET A 442 56.78 6.17 7.42
CA MET A 442 57.09 6.05 5.98
C MET A 442 57.43 7.40 5.32
N SER A 443 57.93 8.38 6.08
CA SER A 443 58.36 9.68 5.55
C SER A 443 59.41 9.60 4.43
N ASN A 444 60.20 8.54 4.40
CA ASN A 444 61.19 8.28 3.34
C ASN A 444 60.56 7.92 1.98
N LEU A 445 59.27 7.55 1.94
CA LEU A 445 58.55 7.19 0.71
C LEU A 445 57.76 8.37 0.11
N ARG A 446 57.92 9.59 0.61
CA ARG A 446 57.18 10.78 0.14
C ARG A 446 57.38 11.08 -1.34
N GLU A 447 58.63 11.08 -1.81
CA GLU A 447 58.93 11.33 -3.24
C GLU A 447 58.33 10.24 -4.12
N THR A 448 58.41 8.98 -3.67
CA THR A 448 57.79 7.83 -4.34
C THR A 448 56.27 7.98 -4.41
N PHE A 449 55.61 8.33 -3.30
CA PHE A 449 54.17 8.53 -3.24
C PHE A 449 53.69 9.56 -4.26
N THR A 450 54.36 10.71 -4.34
CA THR A 450 54.04 11.79 -5.28
C THR A 450 54.30 11.40 -6.74
N SER A 451 55.28 10.54 -7.00
CA SER A 451 55.61 10.06 -8.36
C SER A 451 54.58 9.09 -8.95
N ILE A 452 53.80 8.40 -8.11
CA ILE A 452 52.83 7.40 -8.57
C ILE A 452 51.54 8.12 -9.02
N PRO A 453 51.12 7.98 -10.29
CA PRO A 453 49.90 8.64 -10.76
C PRO A 453 48.65 7.86 -10.31
N SER A 454 47.58 8.60 -9.99
CA SER A 454 46.24 8.02 -9.90
C SER A 454 45.70 7.77 -11.31
N GLN A 455 45.37 6.52 -11.66
CA GLN A 455 44.89 6.17 -13.02
C GLN A 455 43.42 5.72 -12.99
N GLY A 456 42.59 6.31 -13.85
CA GLY A 456 41.15 5.96 -13.93
C GLY A 456 40.32 6.32 -12.69
N GLY A 457 40.87 7.11 -11.76
CA GLY A 457 40.27 7.44 -10.47
C GLY A 457 40.55 6.42 -9.37
N VAL A 458 41.51 5.51 -9.56
CA VAL A 458 42.00 4.59 -8.53
C VAL A 458 43.19 5.23 -7.81
N PRO A 459 43.18 5.33 -6.47
CA PRO A 459 44.24 5.96 -5.68
C PRO A 459 45.44 5.02 -5.47
N LEU A 460 46.13 4.67 -6.56
CA LEU A 460 47.28 3.75 -6.56
C LEU A 460 48.40 4.10 -5.54
N PRO A 461 48.73 5.38 -5.26
CA PRO A 461 49.71 5.72 -4.23
C PRO A 461 49.39 5.15 -2.85
N TRP A 462 48.13 5.17 -2.44
CA TRP A 462 47.71 4.66 -1.13
C TRP A 462 47.74 3.13 -1.04
N TYR A 463 47.44 2.43 -2.15
CA TYR A 463 47.62 0.97 -2.21
C TYR A 463 49.09 0.57 -2.08
N PHE A 464 50.01 1.33 -2.69
CA PHE A 464 51.45 1.11 -2.52
C PHE A 464 51.89 1.30 -1.06
N ILE A 465 51.49 2.40 -0.41
CA ILE A 465 51.82 2.67 0.99
C ILE A 465 51.24 1.62 1.93
N ALA A 466 49.97 1.24 1.75
CA ALA A 466 49.34 0.20 2.54
C ALA A 466 50.04 -1.17 2.39
N GLY A 467 50.43 -1.53 1.16
CA GLY A 467 51.21 -2.73 0.88
C GLY A 467 52.57 -2.74 1.59
N LYS A 468 53.31 -1.63 1.53
CA LYS A 468 54.61 -1.48 2.22
C LYS A 468 54.48 -1.50 3.74
N TYR A 469 53.45 -0.87 4.29
CA TYR A 469 53.17 -0.90 5.73
C TYR A 469 53.01 -2.33 6.24
N LEU A 470 52.17 -3.13 5.58
CA LEU A 470 51.89 -4.51 5.99
C LEU A 470 53.07 -5.45 5.75
N LEU A 471 53.90 -5.18 4.74
CA LEU A 471 55.16 -5.90 4.53
C LEU A 471 56.15 -5.69 5.70
N GLN A 472 56.21 -4.47 6.25
CA GLN A 472 57.04 -4.13 7.42
C GLN A 472 56.44 -4.61 8.74
N ASN A 473 55.11 -4.73 8.81
CA ASN A 473 54.35 -5.10 10.01
C ASN A 473 53.60 -6.44 9.81
N ARG A 474 54.34 -7.48 9.43
CA ARG A 474 53.76 -8.82 9.23
C ARG A 474 53.17 -9.36 10.53
N GLY A 475 51.98 -9.93 10.45
CA GLY A 475 51.30 -10.59 11.58
C GLY A 475 50.16 -9.80 12.21
N LYS A 476 49.93 -8.53 11.82
CA LYS A 476 48.81 -7.72 12.32
C LYS A 476 47.45 -8.32 11.97
N ASP A 477 46.61 -8.59 12.95
CA ASP A 477 45.25 -9.09 12.72
C ASP A 477 44.24 -7.96 12.46
N GLU A 478 42.95 -8.28 12.39
CA GLU A 478 41.92 -7.26 12.16
C GLU A 478 41.79 -6.26 13.32
N ASN A 479 42.02 -6.69 14.57
CA ASN A 479 41.96 -5.79 15.72
C ASN A 479 43.15 -4.82 15.68
N ASP A 480 44.34 -5.30 15.35
CA ASP A 480 45.51 -4.43 15.16
C ASP A 480 45.28 -3.37 14.06
N MET A 481 44.51 -3.73 13.02
CA MET A 481 44.13 -2.79 11.96
C MET A 481 43.08 -1.78 12.44
N ARG A 482 42.14 -2.20 13.30
CA ARG A 482 41.16 -1.29 13.90
C ARG A 482 41.84 -0.28 14.80
N ASP A 483 42.74 -0.73 15.67
CA ASP A 483 43.51 0.12 16.58
C ASP A 483 44.35 1.12 15.78
N LEU A 484 45.00 0.68 14.70
CA LEU A 484 45.74 1.56 13.80
C LEU A 484 44.86 2.65 13.18
N PHE A 485 43.63 2.34 12.77
CA PHE A 485 42.74 3.32 12.15
C PHE A 485 42.29 4.38 13.16
N GLU A 486 41.99 3.95 14.39
CA GLU A 486 41.63 4.82 15.50
C GLU A 486 42.80 5.74 15.88
N GLU A 487 43.99 5.19 15.96
CA GLU A 487 45.24 5.91 16.17
C GLU A 487 45.51 6.98 15.11
N ILE A 488 45.38 6.63 13.82
CA ILE A 488 45.55 7.57 12.70
C ILE A 488 44.49 8.68 12.78
N ALA A 489 43.22 8.32 13.04
CA ALA A 489 42.16 9.31 13.20
C ALA A 489 42.46 10.27 14.35
N GLY A 490 42.86 9.75 15.51
CA GLY A 490 43.24 10.53 16.68
C GLY A 490 44.43 11.46 16.40
N ASN A 491 45.47 10.98 15.71
CA ASN A 491 46.62 11.82 15.36
C ASN A 491 46.25 12.94 14.39
N VAL A 492 45.60 12.61 13.27
CA VAL A 492 45.27 13.57 12.22
C VAL A 492 44.29 14.62 12.74
N THR A 493 43.25 14.22 13.48
CA THR A 493 42.30 15.17 14.08
C THR A 493 42.96 16.09 15.11
N LYS A 494 43.92 15.57 15.90
CA LYS A 494 44.70 16.37 16.86
C LYS A 494 45.60 17.39 16.15
N VAL A 495 46.32 16.97 15.11
CA VAL A 495 47.25 17.84 14.35
C VAL A 495 46.49 18.96 13.64
N PHE A 496 45.34 18.66 13.04
CA PHE A 496 44.55 19.64 12.27
C PHE A 496 43.41 20.28 13.06
N ALA A 497 43.35 20.10 14.39
CA ALA A 497 42.24 20.56 15.23
C ALA A 497 41.96 22.07 15.10
N GLU A 498 43.00 22.89 15.03
CA GLU A 498 42.86 24.34 14.87
C GLU A 498 42.35 24.72 13.47
N THR A 499 42.87 24.09 12.42
CA THR A 499 42.43 24.29 11.03
C THR A 499 40.97 23.90 10.84
N ILE A 500 40.54 22.79 11.45
CA ILE A 500 39.16 22.32 11.41
C ILE A 500 38.22 23.32 12.11
N ARG A 501 38.62 23.86 13.28
CA ARG A 501 37.82 24.85 14.02
C ARG A 501 37.69 26.20 13.32
N ASN A 502 38.72 26.62 12.59
CA ASN A 502 38.78 27.96 12.01
C ASN A 502 38.13 28.08 10.62
N GLN A 503 37.72 26.97 9.99
CA GLN A 503 37.02 27.03 8.71
C GLN A 503 35.50 27.24 8.89
N PRO A 504 34.89 28.19 8.16
CA PRO A 504 33.45 28.36 8.16
C PRO A 504 32.78 27.15 7.52
N ARG A 505 31.85 26.53 8.25
CA ARG A 505 31.01 25.45 7.70
C ARG A 505 29.82 26.03 6.94
N SER A 506 29.47 25.38 5.85
CA SER A 506 28.20 25.65 5.18
C SER A 506 27.04 25.20 6.06
N ASP A 507 26.06 26.07 6.28
CA ASP A 507 24.81 25.67 6.94
C ASP A 507 23.99 24.80 5.98
N SER A 508 24.06 23.48 6.19
CA SER A 508 23.35 22.48 5.39
C SER A 508 21.82 22.55 5.54
N PHE A 509 21.31 23.23 6.57
CA PHE A 509 19.88 23.27 6.89
C PHE A 509 19.22 24.64 6.71
N ALA A 510 19.92 25.65 6.19
CA ALA A 510 19.37 27.00 5.95
C ALA A 510 18.03 26.96 5.19
N THR A 511 17.97 26.18 4.09
CA THR A 511 16.74 26.04 3.29
C THR A 511 15.60 25.37 4.06
N LEU A 512 15.91 24.45 4.97
CA LEU A 512 14.90 23.83 5.83
C LEU A 512 14.33 24.84 6.82
N ARG A 513 15.18 25.67 7.43
CA ARG A 513 14.72 26.72 8.34
C ARG A 513 13.79 27.71 7.64
N ASP A 514 14.19 28.19 6.46
CA ASP A 514 13.37 29.09 5.65
C ASP A 514 12.05 28.44 5.22
N TYR A 515 12.10 27.14 4.89
CA TYR A 515 10.90 26.37 4.56
C TYR A 515 9.93 26.26 5.74
N VAL A 516 10.41 25.93 6.93
CA VAL A 516 9.59 25.81 8.14
C VAL A 516 8.91 27.13 8.46
N LYS A 517 9.64 28.24 8.42
CA LYS A 517 9.11 29.60 8.63
C LYS A 517 8.02 30.02 7.64
N GLN A 518 8.02 29.42 6.43
CA GLN A 518 7.06 29.75 5.38
C GLN A 518 5.85 28.81 5.35
N THR A 519 5.93 27.64 6.00
CA THR A 519 4.94 26.57 5.84
C THR A 519 4.24 26.15 7.12
N VAL A 520 4.84 26.39 8.29
CA VAL A 520 4.24 26.04 9.58
C VAL A 520 3.46 27.23 10.13
N ASP A 521 2.17 27.06 10.33
CA ASP A 521 1.30 27.99 11.05
C ASP A 521 0.93 27.42 12.42
N ILE A 522 0.97 28.27 13.44
CA ILE A 522 0.53 27.95 14.80
C ILE A 522 -0.50 29.01 15.19
N ASN A 523 -1.75 28.59 15.39
CA ASN A 523 -2.87 29.47 15.76
C ASN A 523 -3.06 30.72 14.87
N GLY A 524 -2.63 30.70 13.60
CA GLY A 524 -2.79 31.82 12.68
C GLY A 524 -1.73 32.92 12.85
N HIS A 525 -0.69 32.70 13.66
CA HIS A 525 0.33 33.70 13.98
C HIS A 525 1.47 33.80 12.96
N GLN A 526 1.61 32.83 12.03
CA GLN A 526 2.63 32.91 10.98
C GLN A 526 2.03 33.37 9.65
N ASN A 527 2.58 34.44 9.07
CA ASN A 527 2.22 34.89 7.73
C ASN A 527 2.79 33.92 6.68
N LEU A 528 2.00 32.90 6.31
CA LEU A 528 2.31 31.98 5.22
C LEU A 528 2.37 32.77 3.90
N HIS A 529 3.57 33.20 3.47
CA HIS A 529 3.74 33.99 2.25
C HIS A 529 4.34 33.13 1.13
N GLN A 530 3.49 32.60 0.25
CA GLN A 530 3.97 31.98 -1.00
C GLN A 530 4.35 33.07 -2.02
N ASN A 531 5.61 33.08 -2.46
CA ASN A 531 6.07 34.02 -3.49
C ASN A 531 5.76 33.49 -4.89
N PHE A 532 4.47 33.56 -5.28
CA PHE A 532 3.99 33.11 -6.60
C PHE A 532 4.79 33.72 -7.76
N GLN A 533 5.19 34.98 -7.66
CA GLN A 533 5.99 35.64 -8.69
C GLN A 533 7.35 34.98 -8.88
N ALA A 534 8.01 34.58 -7.79
CA ALA A 534 9.26 33.83 -7.85
C ALA A 534 9.05 32.44 -8.47
N GLU A 535 7.99 31.73 -8.08
CA GLU A 535 7.62 30.44 -8.67
C GLU A 535 7.38 30.52 -10.19
N LEU A 536 6.57 31.48 -10.63
CA LEU A 536 6.24 31.67 -12.05
C LEU A 536 7.46 32.08 -12.88
N THR A 537 8.26 33.01 -12.35
CA THR A 537 9.51 33.46 -12.98
C THR A 537 10.45 32.27 -13.18
N ARG A 538 10.56 31.44 -12.15
CA ARG A 538 11.41 30.26 -12.19
C ARG A 538 10.90 29.22 -13.18
N TYR A 539 9.61 28.87 -13.11
CA TYR A 539 8.99 27.97 -14.07
C TYR A 539 9.27 28.41 -15.51
N THR A 540 9.14 29.71 -15.80
CA THR A 540 9.43 30.27 -17.12
C THR A 540 10.92 30.14 -17.47
N ASN A 541 11.82 30.38 -16.52
CA ASN A 541 13.26 30.22 -16.73
C ASN A 541 13.67 28.76 -16.96
N THR A 542 12.98 27.77 -16.39
CA THR A 542 13.28 26.34 -16.65
C THR A 542 13.01 25.91 -18.10
N LYS A 543 12.16 26.65 -18.82
CA LYS A 543 11.83 26.39 -20.22
C LYS A 543 12.80 27.08 -21.20
N LYS A 544 13.68 27.96 -20.72
CA LYS A 544 14.68 28.66 -21.55
C LYS A 544 15.87 27.75 -21.86
N ILE A 545 16.55 28.04 -22.98
CA ILE A 545 17.81 27.42 -23.38
C ILE A 545 18.89 28.53 -23.36
N GLY A 546 20.06 28.28 -22.75
CA GLY A 546 21.18 29.22 -22.70
C GLY A 546 21.19 30.14 -21.47
N ARG A 547 21.58 31.41 -21.64
CA ARG A 547 21.77 32.38 -20.54
C ARG A 547 20.43 32.68 -19.85
N GLY A 548 20.41 32.54 -18.52
CA GLY A 548 19.19 32.73 -17.70
C GLY A 548 18.26 31.52 -17.68
N ALA A 549 18.68 30.37 -18.21
CA ALA A 549 17.97 29.10 -18.05
C ALA A 549 18.22 28.51 -16.66
N ASP A 550 17.14 28.22 -15.93
CA ASP A 550 17.21 27.51 -14.65
C ASP A 550 17.01 26.00 -14.86
N LYS A 551 17.24 25.18 -13.82
CA LYS A 551 16.89 23.76 -13.79
C LYS A 551 15.55 23.61 -13.06
N GLY A 552 14.64 22.81 -13.61
CA GLY A 552 13.41 22.45 -12.90
C GLY A 552 13.66 21.27 -11.98
N CYS A 553 13.00 21.24 -10.81
CA CYS A 553 12.98 20.04 -10.00
C CYS A 553 12.15 18.95 -10.70
N SER A 554 12.74 17.78 -10.93
CA SER A 554 12.08 16.62 -11.57
C SER A 554 10.87 16.13 -10.77
N LEU A 555 10.90 16.26 -9.43
CA LEU A 555 9.83 15.80 -8.53
C LEU A 555 8.73 16.85 -8.36
N CYS A 556 8.99 17.96 -7.65
CA CYS A 556 7.92 18.87 -7.23
C CYS A 556 7.78 20.18 -8.03
N SER A 557 8.74 20.51 -8.92
CA SER A 557 8.75 21.80 -9.65
C SER A 557 8.78 23.08 -8.79
N SER A 558 9.08 22.99 -7.49
CA SER A 558 9.04 24.11 -6.54
C SER A 558 9.98 25.29 -6.87
N ALA A 559 9.77 26.45 -6.23
CA ALA A 559 10.66 27.61 -6.32
C ALA A 559 12.08 27.42 -5.73
N PHE A 560 12.30 26.43 -4.86
CA PHE A 560 13.59 26.23 -4.16
C PHE A 560 14.75 25.88 -5.07
N GLN A 561 15.93 26.47 -4.84
CA GLN A 561 17.14 26.29 -5.65
C GLN A 561 17.39 24.83 -6.03
N THR A 562 17.66 24.59 -7.31
CA THR A 562 17.86 23.26 -7.89
C THR A 562 19.29 23.05 -8.32
N GLN A 563 19.75 21.83 -8.11
CA GLN A 563 21.07 21.35 -8.48
C GLN A 563 20.95 20.11 -9.37
N GLU A 564 22.03 19.71 -10.03
CA GLU A 564 22.05 18.40 -10.70
C GLU A 564 22.06 17.28 -9.67
N SER A 565 21.20 16.28 -9.85
CA SER A 565 21.21 15.09 -8.99
C SER A 565 22.50 14.28 -9.21
N SER A 566 23.17 13.90 -8.13
CA SER A 566 24.20 12.85 -8.10
C SER A 566 23.59 11.50 -7.70
N GLU A 567 24.33 10.40 -7.87
CA GLU A 567 23.90 9.07 -7.39
C GLU A 567 23.85 8.97 -5.86
N THR A 568 24.55 9.85 -5.15
CA THR A 568 24.55 9.94 -3.67
C THR A 568 23.36 10.76 -3.14
N ASP A 569 22.77 11.63 -3.96
CA ASP A 569 21.74 12.60 -3.55
C ASP A 569 20.30 12.09 -3.69
N VAL A 570 20.08 11.04 -4.48
CA VAL A 570 18.73 10.53 -4.80
C VAL A 570 18.67 9.00 -4.76
N ILE A 571 17.49 8.45 -4.52
CA ILE A 571 17.27 6.99 -4.51
C ILE A 571 17.17 6.38 -5.91
N PHE A 572 16.83 7.17 -6.93
CA PHE A 572 16.64 6.72 -8.31
C PHE A 572 17.84 7.08 -9.20
N ALA A 573 17.90 6.59 -10.43
CA ALA A 573 19.03 6.88 -11.31
C ALA A 573 18.98 8.36 -11.79
N PRO A 574 20.06 9.13 -11.61
CA PRO A 574 20.07 10.56 -11.91
C PRO A 574 20.01 10.90 -13.42
N GLN A 575 20.30 9.92 -14.28
CA GLN A 575 20.45 10.06 -15.74
C GLN A 575 19.27 9.45 -16.52
N VAL A 576 18.04 9.63 -16.03
CA VAL A 576 16.83 9.13 -16.71
C VAL A 576 16.05 10.29 -17.28
N PHE A 577 15.41 10.07 -18.44
CA PHE A 577 14.60 11.06 -19.14
C PHE A 577 13.60 11.76 -18.21
N SER A 578 13.41 13.07 -18.39
CA SER A 578 12.40 13.86 -17.68
C SER A 578 11.78 14.88 -18.63
N HIS A 579 10.45 14.90 -18.69
CA HIS A 579 9.68 15.92 -19.44
C HIS A 579 9.86 17.35 -18.90
N LYS A 580 10.50 17.52 -17.74
CA LYS A 580 10.82 18.84 -17.17
C LYS A 580 12.12 19.43 -17.70
N THR A 581 12.93 18.63 -18.40
CA THR A 581 14.13 19.10 -19.09
C THR A 581 13.77 19.60 -20.49
N PRO A 582 14.39 20.68 -21.00
CA PRO A 582 14.13 21.12 -22.38
C PRO A 582 14.44 20.01 -23.40
N ILE A 583 13.53 19.80 -24.34
CA ILE A 583 13.71 18.86 -25.47
C ILE A 583 14.94 19.32 -26.28
N ASN A 584 15.76 18.37 -26.74
CA ASN A 584 17.02 18.62 -27.46
C ASN A 584 18.09 19.40 -26.67
N SER A 585 17.96 19.53 -25.35
CA SER A 585 19.11 19.93 -24.53
C SER A 585 19.99 18.72 -24.28
N GLY A 586 21.31 18.83 -24.47
CA GLY A 586 22.28 17.78 -24.08
C GLY A 586 22.37 17.55 -22.56
N ARG A 587 21.33 17.93 -21.80
CA ARG A 587 21.22 17.80 -20.36
C ARG A 587 20.71 16.41 -20.02
N VAL A 588 21.63 15.54 -19.60
CA VAL A 588 21.32 14.13 -19.26
C VAL A 588 20.89 13.98 -17.80
N LYS A 589 21.36 14.83 -16.89
CA LYS A 589 21.04 14.76 -15.45
C LYS A 589 19.80 15.56 -15.08
N ARG A 590 18.97 14.98 -14.22
CA ARG A 590 17.78 15.62 -13.65
C ARG A 590 18.17 16.75 -12.69
N GLY A 591 17.33 17.79 -12.65
CA GLY A 591 17.40 18.82 -11.61
C GLY A 591 16.61 18.37 -10.38
N ILE A 592 17.14 18.59 -9.18
CA ILE A 592 16.43 18.36 -7.92
C ILE A 592 16.57 19.58 -7.01
N CYS A 593 15.46 20.01 -6.37
CA CYS A 593 15.52 21.10 -5.42
C CYS A 593 16.05 20.62 -4.06
N GLN A 594 16.60 21.53 -3.25
CA GLN A 594 17.15 21.21 -1.94
C GLN A 594 16.17 20.49 -1.01
N LEU A 595 14.88 20.85 -1.00
CA LEU A 595 13.88 20.17 -0.18
C LEU A 595 13.56 18.76 -0.67
N CYS A 596 13.45 18.54 -1.98
CA CYS A 596 13.28 17.19 -2.52
C CYS A 596 14.53 16.34 -2.31
N LYS A 597 15.72 16.93 -2.38
CA LYS A 597 16.98 16.25 -2.00
C LYS A 597 16.93 15.83 -0.54
N LEU A 598 16.48 16.70 0.36
CA LEU A 598 16.29 16.39 1.77
C LEU A 598 15.26 15.25 1.98
N GLU A 599 14.11 15.28 1.31
CA GLU A 599 13.11 14.18 1.36
C GLU A 599 13.69 12.85 0.86
N MET A 600 14.46 12.86 -0.24
CA MET A 600 15.12 11.64 -0.76
C MET A 600 16.20 11.13 0.20
N MET A 601 16.97 12.03 0.81
CA MET A 601 17.94 11.70 1.85
C MET A 601 17.24 11.06 3.04
N LEU A 602 16.16 11.66 3.56
CA LEU A 602 15.38 11.08 4.65
C LEU A 602 14.88 9.67 4.30
N ARG A 603 14.44 9.44 3.07
CA ARG A 603 14.04 8.10 2.60
C ARG A 603 15.21 7.12 2.58
N GLN A 604 16.40 7.52 2.17
CA GLN A 604 17.58 6.64 2.25
C GLN A 604 17.97 6.28 3.68
N ILE A 605 17.78 7.20 4.61
CA ILE A 605 18.23 7.05 6.00
C ILE A 605 17.18 6.33 6.86
N LEU A 606 15.90 6.70 6.72
CA LEU A 606 14.81 6.33 7.62
C LEU A 606 13.89 5.22 7.08
N ILE A 607 14.02 4.84 5.81
CA ILE A 607 13.31 3.65 5.31
C ILE A 607 14.03 2.39 5.78
N ARG A 608 13.31 1.58 6.56
CA ARG A 608 13.67 0.19 6.82
C ARG A 608 13.35 -0.62 5.56
N SER A 609 14.36 -1.25 4.99
CA SER A 609 14.18 -2.26 3.95
C SER A 609 15.31 -3.28 3.99
N ARG A 610 15.04 -4.47 3.49
CA ARG A 610 16.08 -5.50 3.29
C ARG A 610 17.10 -5.13 2.22
N TRP A 611 16.72 -4.24 1.31
CA TRP A 611 17.32 -4.19 -0.02
C TRP A 611 18.26 -3.00 -0.26
N ASN A 612 18.35 -2.02 0.65
CA ASN A 612 19.20 -0.81 0.52
C ASN A 612 19.28 -0.28 -0.93
N LEU A 613 18.13 -0.22 -1.60
CA LEU A 613 18.05 -0.03 -3.05
C LEU A 613 18.35 1.41 -3.42
N ILE A 614 19.30 1.61 -4.32
CA ILE A 614 19.67 2.93 -4.88
C ILE A 614 19.92 2.77 -6.39
N GLY A 615 19.65 3.82 -7.16
CA GLY A 615 19.98 3.91 -8.58
C GLY A 615 19.27 2.84 -9.42
N ALA A 616 20.03 2.13 -10.27
CA ALA A 616 19.49 1.08 -11.12
C ALA A 616 18.87 -0.09 -10.33
N GLY A 617 19.39 -0.38 -9.12
CA GLY A 617 18.79 -1.39 -8.24
C GLY A 617 17.39 -0.99 -7.80
N TYR A 618 17.20 0.29 -7.45
CA TYR A 618 15.90 0.85 -7.08
C TYR A 618 14.90 0.86 -8.23
N GLU A 619 15.35 1.19 -9.44
CA GLU A 619 14.45 1.23 -10.62
C GLU A 619 14.07 -0.17 -11.10
N SER A 620 14.98 -1.15 -11.00
CA SER A 620 14.74 -2.51 -11.48
C SER A 620 13.61 -3.25 -10.74
N VAL A 621 13.30 -2.86 -9.50
CA VAL A 621 12.21 -3.47 -8.71
C VAL A 621 10.84 -2.81 -8.94
N LYS A 622 10.75 -1.74 -9.74
CA LYS A 622 9.49 -1.04 -10.10
C LYS A 622 8.56 -0.78 -8.90
N ILE A 623 9.06 -0.07 -7.87
CA ILE A 623 8.29 0.18 -6.63
C ILE A 623 7.02 0.97 -6.91
N LYS A 624 5.90 0.53 -6.32
CA LYS A 624 4.67 1.33 -6.17
C LYS A 624 4.50 1.73 -4.71
N TRP A 625 3.99 2.93 -4.49
CA TRP A 625 3.75 3.49 -3.18
C TRP A 625 2.28 3.42 -2.82
N ILE A 626 2.00 3.02 -1.58
CA ILE A 626 0.69 3.13 -0.94
C ILE A 626 0.79 4.25 0.09
N TYR A 627 -0.03 5.28 -0.06
CA TYR A 627 -0.18 6.37 0.90
C TYR A 627 -1.51 6.22 1.64
N LEU A 628 -1.46 6.26 2.97
CA LEU A 628 -2.61 6.15 3.85
C LEU A 628 -2.94 7.53 4.43
N TYR A 629 -4.13 8.03 4.09
CA TYR A 629 -4.68 9.26 4.62
C TYR A 629 -5.80 8.91 5.61
N PRO A 630 -5.88 9.58 6.77
CA PRO A 630 -7.01 9.37 7.66
C PRO A 630 -8.32 9.74 6.98
N SER A 631 -9.40 9.07 7.38
CA SER A 631 -10.78 9.48 7.08
C SER A 631 -11.09 10.75 7.89
N TYR A 632 -10.64 11.90 7.37
CA TYR A 632 -10.51 13.21 8.03
C TYR A 632 -9.33 13.32 9.01
N PHE A 633 -9.32 12.58 10.12
CA PHE A 633 -8.23 12.60 11.10
C PHE A 633 -8.07 11.25 11.82
N PHE A 634 -6.93 11.08 12.48
CA PHE A 634 -6.75 10.08 13.53
C PHE A 634 -6.94 10.72 14.90
N THR A 635 -7.40 9.92 15.85
CA THR A 635 -7.42 10.18 17.29
C THR A 635 -6.14 9.61 17.93
N PRO A 636 -5.78 9.96 19.18
CA PRO A 636 -4.65 9.35 19.87
C PRO A 636 -4.71 7.81 19.87
N GLU A 637 -5.90 7.27 20.10
CA GLU A 637 -6.18 5.83 20.13
C GLU A 637 -5.97 5.20 18.76
N THR A 638 -6.63 5.72 17.71
CA THR A 638 -6.51 5.16 16.36
C THR A 638 -5.12 5.37 15.75
N SER A 639 -4.42 6.45 16.09
CA SER A 639 -3.03 6.69 15.68
C SER A 639 -2.09 5.66 16.29
N GLY A 640 -2.28 5.31 17.56
CA GLY A 640 -1.55 4.24 18.23
C GLY A 640 -1.78 2.87 17.59
N VAL A 641 -3.04 2.57 17.21
CA VAL A 641 -3.39 1.33 16.48
C VAL A 641 -2.69 1.29 15.13
N ILE A 642 -2.85 2.32 14.30
CA ILE A 642 -2.28 2.34 12.95
C ILE A 642 -0.75 2.33 12.99
N GLY A 643 -0.13 3.03 13.95
CA GLY A 643 1.32 3.01 14.13
C GLY A 643 1.86 1.59 14.37
N LYS A 644 1.24 0.85 15.31
CA LYS A 644 1.60 -0.55 15.57
C LYS A 644 1.28 -1.46 14.39
N ALA A 645 0.14 -1.25 13.75
CA ALA A 645 -0.29 -2.01 12.60
C ALA A 645 0.67 -1.87 11.42
N TYR A 646 1.10 -0.63 11.16
CA TYR A 646 2.06 -0.29 10.13
C TYR A 646 3.44 -0.90 10.41
N GLN A 647 3.93 -0.82 11.65
CA GLN A 647 5.20 -1.43 12.05
C GLN A 647 5.19 -2.95 11.83
N ASN A 648 4.08 -3.62 12.16
CA ASN A 648 3.94 -5.07 12.03
C ASN A 648 3.40 -5.55 10.68
N LEU A 649 3.18 -4.65 9.71
CA LEU A 649 2.70 -5.01 8.38
C LEU A 649 3.71 -5.94 7.69
N LYS A 650 3.41 -7.25 7.64
CA LYS A 650 4.19 -8.26 6.93
C LYS A 650 3.82 -8.25 5.44
N SER A 651 4.65 -8.86 4.59
CA SER A 651 4.27 -9.05 3.19
C SER A 651 3.12 -10.04 3.12
N LEU A 652 1.97 -9.56 2.66
CA LEU A 652 0.74 -10.33 2.52
C LEU A 652 0.90 -11.47 1.52
N ASN A 653 0.48 -12.67 1.92
CA ASN A 653 0.45 -13.83 1.04
C ASN A 653 -0.92 -13.93 0.35
N PHE A 654 -0.93 -13.75 -0.97
CA PHE A 654 -2.17 -13.84 -1.74
C PHE A 654 -2.87 -15.20 -1.62
N PHE A 655 -2.11 -16.28 -1.42
CA PHE A 655 -2.67 -17.63 -1.34
C PHE A 655 -3.59 -17.82 -0.13
N ASP A 656 -3.37 -17.09 0.96
CA ASP A 656 -4.19 -17.17 2.17
C ASP A 656 -5.52 -16.42 1.99
N ILE A 657 -5.49 -15.24 1.38
CA ILE A 657 -6.70 -14.51 0.92
C ILE A 657 -7.53 -15.41 0.00
N ARG A 658 -6.87 -16.01 -0.99
CA ARG A 658 -7.47 -16.91 -1.97
C ARG A 658 -8.19 -18.09 -1.30
N LYS A 659 -7.58 -18.70 -0.28
CA LYS A 659 -8.15 -19.84 0.46
C LYS A 659 -9.47 -19.46 1.14
N LYS A 660 -9.61 -18.24 1.69
CA LYS A 660 -10.87 -17.77 2.30
C LYS A 660 -11.99 -17.61 1.27
N PHE A 661 -11.69 -17.01 0.11
CA PHE A 661 -12.67 -16.89 -0.98
C PHE A 661 -13.11 -18.26 -1.52
N HIS A 662 -12.22 -19.26 -1.54
CA HIS A 662 -12.57 -20.62 -1.95
C HIS A 662 -13.54 -21.30 -0.99
N LYS A 663 -13.59 -20.87 0.28
CA LYS A 663 -14.57 -21.28 1.28
C LYS A 663 -15.87 -20.45 1.25
N GLY A 664 -16.04 -19.57 0.27
CA GLY A 664 -17.24 -18.75 0.10
C GLY A 664 -17.36 -17.57 1.08
N LYS A 665 -16.25 -17.14 1.69
CA LYS A 665 -16.20 -15.95 2.54
C LYS A 665 -16.34 -14.67 1.70
N ALA A 666 -17.01 -13.67 2.25
CA ALA A 666 -17.14 -12.35 1.65
C ALA A 666 -15.86 -11.53 1.82
N ALA A 667 -15.72 -10.45 1.06
CA ALA A 667 -14.59 -9.53 1.19
C ALA A 667 -14.47 -8.92 2.61
N THR A 668 -15.59 -8.67 3.29
CA THR A 668 -15.63 -8.19 4.68
C THR A 668 -15.10 -9.21 5.69
N ASP A 669 -15.13 -10.50 5.38
CA ASP A 669 -14.57 -11.54 6.25
C ASP A 669 -13.02 -11.57 6.21
N LEU A 670 -12.39 -10.88 5.25
CA LEU A 670 -10.93 -10.78 5.16
C LEU A 670 -10.31 -9.94 6.28
N ILE A 671 -11.11 -9.17 6.99
CA ILE A 671 -10.68 -8.38 8.15
C ILE A 671 -10.05 -9.25 9.24
N GLY A 672 -10.43 -10.53 9.32
CA GLY A 672 -9.88 -11.53 10.25
C GLY A 672 -8.80 -12.43 9.68
N LEU A 673 -8.02 -11.98 8.70
CA LEU A 673 -6.84 -12.74 8.24
C LEU A 673 -5.65 -12.56 9.18
N ASP A 674 -4.92 -13.63 9.44
CA ASP A 674 -3.68 -13.65 10.24
C ASP A 674 -2.59 -12.75 9.66
N GLU A 675 -2.61 -12.53 8.35
CA GLU A 675 -1.69 -11.59 7.70
C GLU A 675 -2.02 -10.12 7.98
N PHE A 676 -3.25 -9.83 8.43
CA PHE A 676 -3.62 -8.57 9.10
C PHE A 676 -3.55 -8.69 10.62
N ILE A 677 -3.29 -9.89 11.17
CA ILE A 677 -3.01 -10.06 12.59
C ILE A 677 -1.63 -9.46 12.89
N ILE A 678 -1.70 -8.37 13.60
CA ILE A 678 -0.55 -7.62 14.05
C ILE A 678 0.04 -8.41 15.20
N ASP A 679 1.14 -9.09 14.90
CA ASP A 679 1.99 -9.74 15.90
C ASP A 679 2.25 -8.74 17.02
N THR A 680 1.81 -9.08 18.22
CA THR A 680 1.84 -8.11 19.32
C THR A 680 3.18 -8.06 20.04
N GLU A 681 4.09 -8.95 19.66
CA GLU A 681 5.49 -8.94 20.07
C GLU A 681 6.30 -7.88 19.31
N ILE A 682 7.43 -7.47 19.89
CA ILE A 682 8.30 -6.46 19.29
C ILE A 682 8.78 -7.01 17.93
N PRO A 683 8.60 -6.28 16.82
CA PRO A 683 9.03 -6.75 15.52
C PRO A 683 10.51 -7.12 15.59
N GLY A 684 10.80 -8.40 15.34
CA GLY A 684 12.16 -8.91 15.33
C GLY A 684 13.05 -8.07 14.41
N THR A 685 14.36 -8.12 14.63
CA THR A 685 15.38 -7.44 13.81
C THR A 685 15.45 -7.94 12.36
N GLU A 686 14.50 -8.77 11.92
CA GLU A 686 14.44 -9.28 10.56
C GLU A 686 14.16 -8.16 9.55
N LYS A 687 14.86 -8.25 8.42
CA LYS A 687 14.81 -7.25 7.37
C LYS A 687 13.54 -7.42 6.53
N GLU A 688 12.75 -6.35 6.45
CA GLU A 688 11.42 -6.36 5.82
C GLU A 688 11.48 -6.30 4.28
N ASN A 689 10.51 -6.93 3.62
CA ASN A 689 10.34 -6.87 2.16
C ASN A 689 9.70 -5.57 1.69
N LEU A 690 8.95 -4.87 2.56
CA LEU A 690 8.36 -3.57 2.28
C LEU A 690 9.34 -2.45 2.59
N LEU A 691 9.19 -1.31 1.92
CA LEU A 691 9.91 -0.07 2.25
C LEU A 691 9.03 0.74 3.20
N LYS A 692 9.29 0.62 4.50
CA LYS A 692 8.51 1.30 5.55
C LYS A 692 9.36 2.34 6.29
N MET A 693 8.71 3.40 6.77
CA MET A 693 9.32 4.41 7.61
C MET A 693 9.49 3.87 9.03
N ASP A 694 10.65 4.11 9.61
CA ASP A 694 10.96 3.66 10.97
C ASP A 694 10.89 4.82 11.96
N PHE A 695 9.77 4.92 12.67
CA PHE A 695 9.54 5.93 13.72
C PHE A 695 9.96 5.40 15.09
N SER A 696 10.41 6.28 15.98
CA SER A 696 10.57 5.90 17.38
C SER A 696 9.21 5.61 18.02
N THR A 697 9.19 4.85 19.11
CA THR A 697 7.95 4.52 19.84
C THR A 697 7.25 5.74 20.44
N ASN A 698 7.95 6.87 20.58
CA ASN A 698 7.42 8.11 21.16
C ASN A 698 6.88 9.08 20.12
N ASP A 699 7.14 8.84 18.84
CA ASP A 699 6.70 9.71 17.76
C ASP A 699 5.38 9.21 17.19
N LEU A 700 4.50 10.15 16.83
CA LEU A 700 3.22 9.86 16.21
C LEU A 700 3.29 10.29 14.76
N ALA A 701 3.18 9.33 13.85
CA ALA A 701 3.09 9.67 12.45
C ALA A 701 1.69 10.20 12.14
N THR A 702 1.64 11.42 11.63
CA THR A 702 0.43 12.05 11.13
C THR A 702 -0.01 11.52 9.76
N PHE A 703 0.90 10.81 9.08
CA PHE A 703 0.75 10.32 7.72
C PHE A 703 1.61 9.08 7.50
N TYR A 704 1.02 8.01 6.94
CA TYR A 704 1.70 6.73 6.76
C TYR A 704 1.79 6.38 5.27
N PHE A 705 2.89 5.74 4.87
CA PHE A 705 3.04 5.23 3.51
C PHE A 705 4.07 4.11 3.44
N CYS A 706 3.94 3.19 2.49
CA CYS A 706 4.94 2.15 2.26
C CYS A 706 5.21 1.94 0.77
N GLY A 707 6.43 1.56 0.44
CA GLY A 707 6.82 1.15 -0.90
C GLY A 707 6.75 -0.36 -1.04
N ILE A 708 6.10 -0.83 -2.09
CA ILE A 708 5.98 -2.25 -2.43
C ILE A 708 6.93 -2.53 -3.60
N PRO A 709 8.08 -3.18 -3.36
CA PRO A 709 8.96 -3.61 -4.43
C PRO A 709 8.36 -4.84 -5.12
N THR A 710 8.60 -4.95 -6.42
CA THR A 710 8.24 -6.14 -7.19
C THR A 710 9.39 -7.13 -7.11
N LEU A 711 9.16 -8.29 -6.51
CA LEU A 711 10.17 -9.32 -6.35
C LEU A 711 10.31 -10.12 -7.65
N GLY A 712 11.52 -10.18 -8.22
CA GLY A 712 11.81 -10.94 -9.44
C GLY A 712 12.99 -10.38 -10.20
N THR A 713 13.53 -11.16 -11.15
CA THR A 713 14.53 -10.68 -12.11
C THR A 713 13.84 -9.93 -13.23
N ARG A 714 13.98 -8.59 -13.26
CA ARG A 714 13.38 -7.69 -14.28
C ARG A 714 11.85 -7.86 -14.39
N PRO A 715 11.10 -7.53 -13.33
CA PRO A 715 9.64 -7.60 -13.35
C PRO A 715 9.04 -6.77 -14.49
N THR A 716 8.00 -7.31 -15.11
CA THR A 716 7.14 -6.60 -16.06
C THR A 716 6.33 -5.51 -15.36
N ASP A 717 5.79 -4.58 -16.14
CA ASP A 717 4.98 -3.51 -15.57
C ASP A 717 3.66 -4.03 -14.97
N THR A 718 3.02 -5.00 -15.63
CA THR A 718 1.84 -5.73 -15.13
C THR A 718 2.10 -6.35 -13.75
N GLU A 719 3.22 -7.07 -13.59
CA GLU A 719 3.63 -7.69 -12.32
C GLU A 719 3.76 -6.65 -11.21
N SER A 720 4.32 -5.48 -11.53
CA SER A 720 4.56 -4.43 -10.54
C SER A 720 3.28 -3.78 -10.01
N TRP A 721 2.15 -3.92 -10.71
CA TRP A 721 0.87 -3.35 -10.31
C TRP A 721 -0.07 -4.37 -9.64
N ALA A 722 0.21 -5.67 -9.73
CA ALA A 722 -0.67 -6.71 -9.18
C ALA A 722 -0.84 -6.58 -7.65
N MET A 723 0.22 -6.83 -6.87
CA MET A 723 0.13 -6.75 -5.41
C MET A 723 -0.24 -5.36 -4.89
N PRO A 724 0.29 -4.23 -5.43
CA PRO A 724 -0.10 -2.90 -4.97
C PRO A 724 -1.57 -2.56 -5.17
N THR A 725 -2.20 -3.03 -6.24
CA THR A 725 -3.63 -2.81 -6.49
C THR A 725 -4.47 -3.52 -5.43
N LEU A 726 -4.17 -4.79 -5.16
CA LEU A 726 -4.85 -5.57 -4.14
C LEU A 726 -4.65 -4.97 -2.73
N LEU A 727 -3.41 -4.65 -2.39
CA LEU A 727 -3.08 -4.05 -1.10
C LEU A 727 -3.71 -2.67 -0.93
N GLY A 728 -3.87 -1.90 -2.01
CA GLY A 728 -4.58 -0.63 -1.99
C GLY A 728 -6.04 -0.77 -1.54
N LEU A 729 -6.75 -1.78 -2.07
CA LEU A 729 -8.13 -2.07 -1.67
C LEU A 729 -8.19 -2.61 -0.24
N LEU A 730 -7.35 -3.60 0.09
CA LEU A 730 -7.34 -4.24 1.40
C LEU A 730 -6.92 -3.29 2.54
N SER A 731 -6.05 -2.32 2.27
CA SER A 731 -5.62 -1.34 3.27
C SER A 731 -6.78 -0.52 3.82
N THR A 732 -7.85 -0.31 3.05
CA THR A 732 -9.06 0.37 3.53
C THR A 732 -9.77 -0.44 4.63
N LEU A 733 -9.80 -1.76 4.49
CA LEU A 733 -10.41 -2.68 5.45
C LEU A 733 -9.57 -2.78 6.72
N ALA A 734 -8.25 -2.82 6.57
CA ALA A 734 -7.32 -3.02 7.68
C ALA A 734 -7.12 -1.76 8.54
N PHE A 735 -7.02 -0.59 7.91
CA PHE A 735 -6.64 0.65 8.60
C PHE A 735 -7.76 1.69 8.69
N ASN A 736 -8.92 1.42 8.07
CA ASN A 736 -10.04 2.36 8.01
C ASN A 736 -9.63 3.75 7.47
N ALA A 737 -8.68 3.75 6.54
CA ALA A 737 -8.04 4.92 5.97
C ALA A 737 -8.37 5.04 4.48
N LYS A 738 -8.30 6.27 3.97
CA LYS A 738 -8.29 6.52 2.52
C LYS A 738 -6.92 6.19 1.94
N VAL A 739 -6.88 5.63 0.74
CA VAL A 739 -5.68 5.04 0.17
C VAL A 739 -5.37 5.60 -1.20
N VAL A 740 -4.11 5.94 -1.46
CA VAL A 740 -3.63 6.32 -2.78
C VAL A 740 -2.49 5.39 -3.19
N VAL A 741 -2.67 4.67 -4.29
CA VAL A 741 -1.64 3.82 -4.90
C VAL A 741 -1.06 4.55 -6.11
N THR A 742 0.26 4.74 -6.16
CA THR A 742 0.92 5.50 -7.24
C THR A 742 2.39 5.12 -7.40
N GLU A 743 2.99 5.40 -8.54
CA GLU A 743 4.44 5.36 -8.74
C GLU A 743 5.17 6.55 -8.12
N SER A 744 4.44 7.62 -7.78
CA SER A 744 5.03 8.84 -7.22
C SER A 744 5.66 8.58 -5.85
N GLN A 745 6.92 8.96 -5.71
CA GLN A 745 7.68 8.88 -4.47
C GLN A 745 7.33 9.99 -3.48
N VAL A 746 6.60 11.02 -3.92
CA VAL A 746 6.11 12.10 -3.06
C VAL A 746 4.57 12.01 -3.05
N PRO A 747 3.91 12.26 -1.90
CA PRO A 747 2.46 12.29 -1.82
C PRO A 747 1.84 13.20 -2.90
N LEU A 748 0.76 12.72 -3.52
CA LEU A 748 0.05 13.49 -4.56
C LEU A 748 -0.91 14.53 -3.98
N TYR A 749 -1.38 14.32 -2.77
CA TYR A 749 -2.37 15.16 -2.09
C TYR A 749 -1.81 15.64 -0.75
N HIS A 750 -2.16 16.85 -0.33
CA HIS A 750 -1.76 17.30 1.00
C HIS A 750 -2.63 16.69 2.08
N SER A 751 -3.92 16.48 1.81
CA SER A 751 -4.85 15.86 2.74
C SER A 751 -5.92 15.00 2.03
N ALA A 752 -6.68 14.25 2.83
CA ALA A 752 -7.85 13.50 2.39
C ALA A 752 -9.03 14.38 1.91
N GLU A 753 -8.98 15.70 2.10
CA GLU A 753 -10.00 16.64 1.62
C GLU A 753 -9.91 16.89 0.10
N GLU A 754 -8.73 16.67 -0.49
CA GLU A 754 -8.50 16.95 -1.91
C GLU A 754 -9.12 15.91 -2.86
N PHE A 755 -9.60 14.79 -2.31
CA PHE A 755 -10.27 13.75 -3.07
C PHE A 755 -11.40 13.11 -2.26
N LYS A 756 -12.48 12.82 -2.97
CA LYS A 756 -13.72 12.38 -2.32
C LYS A 756 -13.71 10.88 -2.06
N GLU A 757 -13.03 10.14 -2.92
CA GLU A 757 -13.03 8.68 -2.96
C GLU A 757 -12.25 8.05 -1.81
N THR A 758 -12.49 6.77 -1.57
CA THR A 758 -11.79 6.01 -0.53
C THR A 758 -10.48 5.42 -1.06
N VAL A 759 -10.47 4.93 -2.31
CA VAL A 759 -9.26 4.44 -2.98
C VAL A 759 -9.03 5.17 -4.28
N VAL A 760 -7.80 5.66 -4.47
CA VAL A 760 -7.33 6.24 -5.73
C VAL A 760 -6.14 5.43 -6.23
N ILE A 761 -6.30 4.77 -7.36
CA ILE A 761 -5.23 4.07 -8.07
C ILE A 761 -4.78 5.00 -9.19
N ASN A 762 -3.67 5.70 -8.98
CA ASN A 762 -3.21 6.77 -9.88
C ASN A 762 -2.40 6.21 -11.04
N ALA A 763 -2.90 6.41 -12.27
CA ALA A 763 -2.27 5.97 -13.51
C ALA A 763 -1.88 4.47 -13.49
N PRO A 764 -2.82 3.55 -13.21
CA PRO A 764 -2.52 2.13 -13.11
C PRO A 764 -2.20 1.52 -14.47
N HIS A 765 -1.63 0.31 -14.42
CA HIS A 765 -1.54 -0.54 -15.61
C HIS A 765 -2.94 -0.86 -16.19
N PRO A 766 -3.11 -0.97 -17.52
CA PRO A 766 -4.41 -1.20 -18.17
C PRO A 766 -5.25 -2.37 -17.63
N PHE A 767 -4.63 -3.44 -17.13
CA PHE A 767 -5.37 -4.55 -16.51
C PHE A 767 -6.31 -4.08 -15.39
N VAL A 768 -5.92 -3.07 -14.61
CA VAL A 768 -6.75 -2.54 -13.53
C VAL A 768 -8.01 -1.89 -14.12
N THR A 769 -7.85 -1.08 -15.17
CA THR A 769 -8.97 -0.43 -15.85
C THR A 769 -9.88 -1.43 -16.57
N HIS A 770 -9.34 -2.51 -17.14
CA HIS A 770 -10.15 -3.58 -17.76
C HIS A 770 -11.08 -4.27 -16.74
N ILE A 771 -10.67 -4.38 -15.48
CA ILE A 771 -11.41 -5.11 -14.44
C ILE A 771 -12.33 -4.17 -13.65
N LEU A 772 -11.77 -3.07 -13.16
CA LEU A 772 -12.45 -2.15 -12.25
C LEU A 772 -13.24 -1.06 -13.00
N GLN A 773 -12.91 -0.81 -14.27
CA GLN A 773 -13.49 0.23 -15.14
C GLN A 773 -13.33 1.67 -14.62
N LYS A 774 -12.73 1.84 -13.43
CA LYS A 774 -12.49 3.10 -12.74
C LYS A 774 -11.15 3.05 -12.02
N GLU A 775 -10.52 4.21 -11.92
CA GLU A 775 -9.27 4.41 -11.18
C GLU A 775 -9.51 4.94 -9.76
N ARG A 776 -10.72 5.48 -9.50
CA ARG A 776 -11.12 6.05 -8.22
C ARG A 776 -12.38 5.35 -7.75
N LEU A 777 -12.35 4.81 -6.54
CA LEU A 777 -13.41 3.96 -6.01
C LEU A 777 -13.98 4.55 -4.74
N ARG A 778 -15.31 4.61 -4.70
CA ARG A 778 -16.07 4.97 -3.51
C ARG A 778 -16.12 3.83 -2.52
N ILE A 779 -16.36 4.13 -1.25
CA ILE A 779 -16.39 3.14 -0.17
C ILE A 779 -17.36 1.97 -0.48
N ASP A 780 -18.53 2.28 -1.03
CA ASP A 780 -19.58 1.33 -1.39
C ASP A 780 -19.25 0.49 -2.64
N GLU A 781 -18.17 0.83 -3.35
CA GLU A 781 -17.68 0.10 -4.53
C GLU A 781 -16.53 -0.86 -4.19
N ILE A 782 -15.92 -0.74 -3.00
CA ILE A 782 -14.71 -1.50 -2.62
C ILE A 782 -14.97 -3.00 -2.57
N GLU A 783 -16.08 -3.43 -1.97
CA GLU A 783 -16.40 -4.85 -1.80
C GLU A 783 -16.43 -5.59 -3.16
N LYS A 784 -17.28 -5.12 -4.07
CA LYS A 784 -17.39 -5.65 -5.43
C LYS A 784 -16.09 -5.52 -6.21
N SER A 785 -15.32 -4.45 -6.01
CA SER A 785 -14.04 -4.27 -6.68
C SER A 785 -13.01 -5.32 -6.24
N LEU A 786 -13.01 -5.65 -4.94
CA LEU A 786 -12.14 -6.67 -4.39
C LEU A 786 -12.53 -8.09 -4.84
N GLU A 787 -13.83 -8.38 -4.94
CA GLU A 787 -14.36 -9.63 -5.48
C GLU A 787 -13.96 -9.81 -6.95
N LYS A 788 -14.14 -8.78 -7.78
CA LYS A 788 -13.71 -8.78 -9.20
C LYS A 788 -12.21 -8.99 -9.34
N LEU A 789 -11.41 -8.25 -8.57
CA LEU A 789 -9.96 -8.36 -8.63
C LEU A 789 -9.50 -9.76 -8.21
N SER A 790 -10.05 -10.28 -7.11
CA SER A 790 -9.74 -11.62 -6.60
C SER A 790 -10.12 -12.72 -7.60
N ALA A 791 -11.28 -12.62 -8.25
CA ALA A 791 -11.72 -13.56 -9.28
C ALA A 791 -10.73 -13.61 -10.46
N ILE A 792 -10.27 -12.46 -10.95
CA ILE A 792 -9.30 -12.41 -12.06
C ILE A 792 -7.94 -12.95 -11.64
N TYR A 793 -7.50 -12.64 -10.42
CA TYR A 793 -6.21 -13.12 -9.90
C TYR A 793 -6.24 -14.63 -9.77
N ASP A 794 -7.35 -15.19 -9.30
CA ASP A 794 -7.57 -16.63 -9.23
C ASP A 794 -7.58 -17.29 -10.59
N ILE A 795 -8.30 -16.72 -11.57
CA ILE A 795 -8.30 -17.22 -12.95
C ILE A 795 -6.87 -17.24 -13.51
N ASN A 796 -6.10 -16.17 -13.31
CA ASN A 796 -4.73 -16.07 -13.78
C ASN A 796 -3.83 -17.12 -13.11
N ILE A 797 -3.92 -17.28 -11.79
CA ILE A 797 -3.13 -18.26 -11.06
C ILE A 797 -3.48 -19.69 -11.49
N ASP A 798 -4.77 -20.02 -11.59
CA ASP A 798 -5.22 -21.34 -12.03
C ASP A 798 -4.68 -21.67 -13.43
N ALA A 799 -4.81 -20.73 -14.37
CA ALA A 799 -4.35 -20.93 -15.74
C ALA A 799 -2.81 -20.99 -15.86
N PHE A 800 -2.08 -20.08 -15.21
CA PHE A 800 -0.69 -19.78 -15.58
C PHE A 800 0.38 -20.04 -14.53
N ARG A 801 0.05 -20.30 -13.24
CA ARG A 801 1.08 -20.54 -12.20
C ARG A 801 2.13 -21.59 -12.60
N ASP A 802 3.38 -21.36 -12.22
CA ASP A 802 4.47 -22.33 -12.41
C ASP A 802 4.93 -22.85 -11.04
N GLY A 803 4.62 -24.12 -10.75
CA GLY A 803 4.72 -24.66 -9.39
C GLY A 803 3.92 -23.82 -8.39
N ALA A 804 4.61 -23.29 -7.37
CA ALA A 804 4.05 -22.41 -6.36
C ALA A 804 4.06 -20.91 -6.74
N LYS A 805 4.65 -20.53 -7.88
CA LYS A 805 4.84 -19.12 -8.24
C LYS A 805 3.73 -18.61 -9.16
N PRO A 806 3.04 -17.51 -8.80
CA PRO A 806 2.11 -16.85 -9.72
C PRO A 806 2.88 -16.21 -10.88
N GLN A 807 2.28 -16.27 -12.08
CA GLN A 807 2.81 -15.66 -13.31
C GLN A 807 1.93 -14.44 -13.65
N TRP A 808 2.23 -13.28 -13.06
CA TRP A 808 1.38 -12.10 -13.19
C TRP A 808 1.53 -11.37 -14.53
N GLN A 809 2.55 -11.68 -15.33
CA GLN A 809 2.73 -11.09 -16.65
C GLN A 809 1.55 -11.37 -17.61
N HIS A 810 0.79 -12.45 -17.37
CA HIS A 810 -0.41 -12.81 -18.15
C HIS A 810 -1.68 -12.08 -17.70
N LEU A 811 -1.65 -11.38 -16.55
CA LEU A 811 -2.84 -10.79 -15.96
C LEU A 811 -3.54 -9.79 -16.89
N ASN A 812 -2.77 -9.02 -17.66
CA ASN A 812 -3.33 -8.06 -18.61
C ASN A 812 -4.09 -8.72 -19.76
N SER A 813 -3.58 -9.82 -20.30
CA SER A 813 -4.28 -10.54 -21.37
C SER A 813 -5.53 -11.25 -20.86
N VAL A 814 -5.47 -11.80 -19.64
CA VAL A 814 -6.66 -12.37 -18.96
C VAL A 814 -7.75 -11.32 -18.77
N ALA A 815 -7.40 -10.17 -18.23
CA ALA A 815 -8.32 -9.07 -18.00
C ALA A 815 -8.96 -8.57 -19.32
N GLY A 816 -8.14 -8.31 -20.36
CA GLY A 816 -8.65 -7.84 -21.65
C GLY A 816 -9.55 -8.86 -22.37
N ASN A 817 -9.25 -10.16 -22.26
CA ASN A 817 -10.11 -11.20 -22.82
C ASN A 817 -11.49 -11.22 -22.15
N ILE A 818 -11.53 -11.13 -20.82
CA ILE A 818 -12.78 -11.16 -20.05
C ILE A 818 -13.60 -9.90 -20.27
N GLU A 819 -12.97 -8.73 -20.38
CA GLU A 819 -13.65 -7.48 -20.76
C GLU A 819 -14.27 -7.59 -22.17
N THR A 820 -13.58 -8.25 -23.10
CA THR A 820 -14.09 -8.46 -24.47
C THR A 820 -15.30 -9.39 -24.50
N ASP A 821 -15.25 -10.51 -23.76
CA ASP A 821 -16.37 -11.46 -23.62
C ASP A 821 -16.26 -12.21 -22.28
N PRO A 822 -17.20 -12.05 -21.33
CA PRO A 822 -17.14 -12.73 -20.04
C PRO A 822 -17.09 -14.26 -20.13
N LEU A 823 -17.50 -14.87 -21.26
CA LEU A 823 -17.39 -16.32 -21.47
C LEU A 823 -15.94 -16.83 -21.46
N TYR A 824 -14.93 -15.95 -21.62
CA TYR A 824 -13.53 -16.33 -21.46
C TYR A 824 -13.21 -16.90 -20.08
N VAL A 825 -14.01 -16.62 -19.05
CA VAL A 825 -13.91 -17.28 -17.74
C VAL A 825 -13.90 -18.81 -17.90
N PHE A 826 -14.78 -19.37 -18.74
CA PHE A 826 -14.85 -20.81 -18.97
C PHE A 826 -13.75 -21.35 -19.90
N HIS A 827 -13.20 -20.50 -20.77
CA HIS A 827 -11.99 -20.85 -21.51
C HIS A 827 -10.82 -21.12 -20.55
N TYR A 828 -10.63 -20.26 -19.55
CA TYR A 828 -9.58 -20.43 -18.55
C TYR A 828 -9.84 -21.63 -17.62
N LEU A 829 -11.10 -21.96 -17.33
CA LEU A 829 -11.46 -23.22 -16.65
C LEU A 829 -10.97 -24.45 -17.44
N ASP A 830 -11.15 -24.45 -18.75
CA ASP A 830 -10.68 -25.52 -19.62
C ASP A 830 -9.14 -25.57 -19.71
N VAL A 831 -8.47 -24.41 -19.76
CA VAL A 831 -7.01 -24.32 -19.69
C VAL A 831 -6.50 -24.93 -18.37
N PHE A 832 -7.12 -24.56 -17.26
CA PHE A 832 -6.78 -25.09 -15.94
C PHE A 832 -6.95 -26.61 -15.88
N ARG A 833 -8.08 -27.15 -16.36
CA ARG A 833 -8.31 -28.60 -16.43
C ARG A 833 -7.24 -29.32 -17.24
N ARG A 834 -6.94 -28.82 -18.45
CA ARG A 834 -5.97 -29.43 -19.37
C ARG A 834 -4.56 -29.42 -18.79
N LYS A 835 -4.16 -28.31 -18.18
CA LYS A 835 -2.85 -28.16 -17.53
C LYS A 835 -2.64 -29.20 -16.43
N ASN A 836 -3.67 -29.46 -15.63
CA ASN A 836 -3.62 -30.47 -14.57
C ASN A 836 -3.93 -31.90 -15.04
N LYS A 837 -4.18 -32.11 -16.34
CA LYS A 837 -4.49 -33.41 -16.95
C LYS A 837 -5.66 -34.13 -16.27
N TRP A 838 -6.68 -33.37 -15.88
CA TRP A 838 -7.88 -33.93 -15.26
C TRP A 838 -8.87 -34.40 -16.32
N ASP A 839 -9.21 -35.69 -16.28
CA ASP A 839 -10.33 -36.25 -17.07
C ASP A 839 -11.68 -35.72 -16.57
N SER A 840 -11.79 -35.48 -15.26
CA SER A 840 -12.94 -34.87 -14.57
C SER A 840 -12.44 -33.98 -13.44
N PHE A 841 -13.19 -32.93 -13.07
CA PHE A 841 -12.76 -32.07 -11.95
C PHE A 841 -12.73 -32.83 -10.62
N PRO A 842 -11.72 -32.57 -9.77
CA PRO A 842 -11.64 -33.17 -8.45
C PRO A 842 -12.84 -32.74 -7.59
N LYS A 843 -13.24 -33.61 -6.66
CA LYS A 843 -14.22 -33.25 -5.64
C LYS A 843 -13.69 -32.08 -4.79
N PRO A 844 -14.56 -31.20 -4.28
CA PRO A 844 -14.15 -30.17 -3.34
C PRO A 844 -13.51 -30.82 -2.10
N LYS A 845 -12.51 -30.16 -1.53
CA LYS A 845 -12.03 -30.47 -0.17
C LYS A 845 -13.07 -29.97 0.85
N ASP A 846 -13.00 -30.43 2.09
CA ASP A 846 -13.97 -30.04 3.13
C ASP A 846 -14.05 -28.51 3.26
N GLY A 847 -15.25 -27.98 2.99
CA GLY A 847 -15.57 -26.55 3.02
C GLY A 847 -15.24 -25.73 1.77
N ASP A 848 -14.57 -26.29 0.76
CA ASP A 848 -14.26 -25.58 -0.50
C ASP A 848 -15.44 -25.61 -1.48
N ILE A 849 -15.61 -24.52 -2.23
CA ILE A 849 -16.54 -24.47 -3.37
C ILE A 849 -16.02 -25.34 -4.50
N PHE A 850 -16.91 -26.11 -5.13
CA PHE A 850 -16.57 -26.94 -6.28
C PHE A 850 -16.02 -26.10 -7.45
N ILE A 851 -14.96 -26.55 -8.12
CA ILE A 851 -14.21 -25.72 -9.10
C ILE A 851 -15.13 -25.15 -10.21
N PRO A 852 -15.98 -25.94 -10.91
CA PRO A 852 -16.93 -25.40 -11.87
C PRO A 852 -17.91 -24.38 -11.27
N GLU A 853 -18.40 -24.61 -10.04
CA GLU A 853 -19.29 -23.69 -9.33
C GLU A 853 -18.59 -22.35 -9.05
N ARG A 854 -17.33 -22.39 -8.62
CA ARG A 854 -16.51 -21.19 -8.43
C ARG A 854 -16.38 -20.38 -9.71
N TYR A 855 -16.17 -21.03 -10.86
CA TYR A 855 -16.08 -20.34 -12.15
C TYR A 855 -17.43 -19.79 -12.64
N LEU A 856 -18.57 -20.39 -12.27
CA LEU A 856 -19.88 -19.78 -12.48
C LEU A 856 -20.02 -18.49 -11.66
N ARG A 857 -19.62 -18.51 -10.38
CA ARG A 857 -19.61 -17.30 -9.52
C ARG A 857 -18.66 -16.23 -10.07
N PHE A 858 -17.49 -16.61 -10.59
CA PHE A 858 -16.57 -15.68 -11.26
C PHE A 858 -17.22 -15.03 -12.48
N TYR A 859 -17.92 -15.81 -13.29
CA TYR A 859 -18.64 -15.30 -14.46
C TYR A 859 -19.68 -14.24 -14.06
N GLU A 860 -20.47 -14.50 -13.02
CA GLU A 860 -21.45 -13.54 -12.48
C GLU A 860 -20.77 -12.28 -11.91
N THR A 861 -19.73 -12.46 -11.10
CA THR A 861 -18.97 -11.36 -10.47
C THR A 861 -18.35 -10.42 -11.51
N LEU A 862 -17.88 -10.99 -12.63
CA LEU A 862 -17.21 -10.26 -13.71
C LEU A 862 -18.19 -9.70 -14.75
N GLY A 863 -19.50 -9.70 -14.45
CA GLY A 863 -20.52 -9.05 -15.28
C GLY A 863 -21.06 -9.93 -16.41
N GLY A 864 -20.97 -11.24 -16.29
CA GLY A 864 -21.56 -12.18 -17.23
C GLY A 864 -23.09 -12.10 -17.27
N ASP A 865 -23.66 -11.92 -18.45
CA ASP A 865 -25.08 -11.68 -18.70
C ASP A 865 -25.79 -12.80 -19.47
N LYS A 866 -25.04 -13.82 -19.92
CA LYS A 866 -25.53 -14.93 -20.75
C LYS A 866 -25.82 -16.21 -19.98
N MET A 867 -25.93 -16.15 -18.64
CA MET A 867 -26.17 -17.35 -17.84
C MET A 867 -27.50 -18.01 -18.20
N SER A 868 -28.55 -17.22 -18.43
CA SER A 868 -29.87 -17.71 -18.87
C SER A 868 -29.81 -18.47 -20.19
N LEU A 869 -28.94 -18.05 -21.10
CA LEU A 869 -28.69 -18.71 -22.38
C LEU A 869 -27.94 -20.04 -22.18
N ILE A 870 -26.91 -20.05 -21.34
CA ILE A 870 -26.16 -21.27 -20.98
C ILE A 870 -27.09 -22.31 -20.34
N GLU A 871 -27.84 -21.89 -19.31
CA GLU A 871 -28.84 -22.68 -18.61
C GLU A 871 -29.92 -23.21 -19.57
N GLY A 872 -30.48 -22.34 -20.40
CA GLY A 872 -31.55 -22.67 -21.32
C GLY A 872 -31.18 -23.73 -22.35
N ILE A 873 -29.92 -23.72 -22.83
CA ILE A 873 -29.37 -24.77 -23.71
C ILE A 873 -29.15 -26.06 -22.93
N ALA A 874 -28.51 -25.97 -21.76
CA ALA A 874 -28.15 -27.13 -20.95
C ALA A 874 -29.39 -27.93 -20.51
N GLN A 875 -30.41 -27.25 -19.97
CA GLN A 875 -31.68 -27.88 -19.57
C GLN A 875 -32.38 -28.56 -20.74
N ARG A 876 -32.53 -27.88 -21.90
CA ARG A 876 -33.20 -28.45 -23.07
C ARG A 876 -32.46 -29.65 -23.67
N CYS A 877 -31.12 -29.61 -23.67
CA CYS A 877 -30.30 -30.75 -24.07
C CYS A 877 -30.52 -31.94 -23.12
N PHE A 878 -30.53 -31.65 -21.82
CA PHE A 878 -30.65 -32.64 -20.77
C PHE A 878 -32.01 -33.35 -20.75
N ASN A 879 -33.08 -32.65 -21.10
CA ASN A 879 -34.44 -33.20 -21.08
C ASN A 879 -34.57 -34.53 -21.84
N PHE A 880 -33.85 -34.71 -22.95
CA PHE A 880 -33.97 -35.92 -23.76
C PHE A 880 -32.68 -36.75 -23.87
N TYR A 881 -31.51 -36.15 -23.66
CA TYR A 881 -30.21 -36.80 -23.84
C TYR A 881 -29.43 -36.94 -22.52
N SER A 882 -28.74 -38.07 -22.36
CA SER A 882 -27.73 -38.22 -21.33
C SER A 882 -26.47 -38.92 -21.81
N PRO A 883 -25.30 -38.45 -21.37
CA PRO A 883 -24.04 -39.06 -21.76
C PRO A 883 -23.80 -40.41 -21.09
N ALA A 884 -23.03 -41.28 -21.75
CA ALA A 884 -22.65 -42.59 -21.26
C ALA A 884 -21.66 -42.49 -20.09
N ASP A 885 -20.59 -41.71 -20.27
CA ASP A 885 -19.66 -41.36 -19.20
C ASP A 885 -19.99 -39.96 -18.67
N ARG A 886 -20.49 -39.95 -17.44
CA ARG A 886 -21.07 -38.77 -16.76
C ARG A 886 -20.00 -37.88 -16.15
N ARG A 887 -18.77 -38.37 -16.02
CA ARG A 887 -17.64 -37.61 -15.49
C ARG A 887 -16.84 -36.91 -16.59
N VAL A 888 -17.09 -37.26 -17.86
CA VAL A 888 -16.40 -36.68 -19.01
C VAL A 888 -17.04 -35.32 -19.39
N PRO A 889 -16.28 -34.21 -19.34
CA PRO A 889 -16.78 -32.85 -19.57
C PRO A 889 -17.45 -32.63 -20.93
N HIS A 890 -17.00 -33.32 -21.99
CA HIS A 890 -17.45 -33.03 -23.36
C HIS A 890 -18.69 -33.80 -23.79
N SER A 891 -19.26 -34.58 -22.88
CA SER A 891 -20.24 -35.60 -23.23
C SER A 891 -21.65 -35.01 -23.50
N VAL A 892 -22.05 -33.95 -22.78
CA VAL A 892 -23.28 -33.17 -23.04
C VAL A 892 -23.19 -32.31 -24.30
N LEU A 893 -21.97 -31.87 -24.65
CA LEU A 893 -21.75 -30.99 -25.80
C LEU A 893 -22.01 -31.68 -27.14
N ARG A 894 -22.11 -33.01 -27.17
CA ARG A 894 -22.30 -33.78 -28.41
C ARG A 894 -23.53 -33.35 -29.19
N VAL A 895 -24.65 -33.09 -28.51
CA VAL A 895 -25.90 -32.65 -29.16
C VAL A 895 -25.78 -31.20 -29.61
N VAL A 896 -25.22 -30.34 -28.76
CA VAL A 896 -25.03 -28.90 -29.05
C VAL A 896 -24.11 -28.71 -30.26
N SER A 897 -22.98 -29.43 -30.32
CA SER A 897 -22.04 -29.38 -31.44
C SER A 897 -22.63 -29.82 -32.78
N LEU A 898 -23.67 -30.66 -32.78
CA LEU A 898 -24.38 -31.02 -34.02
C LEU A 898 -25.23 -29.84 -34.53
N VAL A 899 -25.94 -29.14 -33.65
CA VAL A 899 -26.70 -27.93 -34.01
C VAL A 899 -25.77 -26.83 -34.50
N GLU A 900 -24.70 -26.57 -33.75
CA GLU A 900 -23.64 -25.63 -34.13
C GLU A 900 -23.07 -25.99 -35.51
N GLY A 901 -22.72 -27.26 -35.71
CA GLY A 901 -22.14 -27.75 -36.95
C GLY A 901 -23.04 -27.51 -38.17
N VAL A 902 -24.35 -27.73 -38.03
CA VAL A 902 -25.31 -27.46 -39.11
C VAL A 902 -25.37 -25.96 -39.41
N ILE A 903 -25.59 -25.12 -38.40
CA ILE A 903 -25.72 -23.66 -38.60
C ILE A 903 -24.43 -23.07 -39.21
N ILE A 904 -23.28 -23.51 -38.72
CA ILE A 904 -21.96 -23.01 -39.12
C ILE A 904 -21.60 -23.43 -40.54
N ASN A 905 -21.91 -24.68 -40.95
CA ASN A 905 -21.44 -25.24 -42.21
C ASN A 905 -22.44 -25.12 -43.36
N SER A 906 -23.73 -24.88 -43.09
CA SER A 906 -24.73 -24.66 -44.14
C SER A 906 -24.52 -23.33 -44.87
N GLU A 907 -24.81 -23.32 -46.18
CA GLU A 907 -24.69 -22.13 -47.03
C GLU A 907 -25.54 -20.96 -46.50
N SER A 908 -25.09 -19.73 -46.73
CA SER A 908 -25.79 -18.51 -46.29
C SER A 908 -27.15 -18.31 -46.97
N THR A 909 -27.40 -19.01 -48.07
CA THR A 909 -28.64 -18.99 -48.87
C THR A 909 -29.74 -19.89 -48.31
N VAL A 910 -29.41 -20.80 -47.36
CA VAL A 910 -30.39 -21.72 -46.75
C VAL A 910 -31.38 -20.94 -45.89
N LYS A 911 -32.67 -21.17 -46.11
CA LYS A 911 -33.74 -20.50 -45.36
C LYS A 911 -33.83 -21.06 -43.94
N GLN A 912 -34.33 -20.24 -43.02
CA GLN A 912 -34.50 -20.60 -41.60
C GLN A 912 -35.21 -21.95 -41.37
N PRO A 913 -36.36 -22.26 -42.00
CA PRO A 913 -37.04 -23.53 -41.76
C PRO A 913 -36.18 -24.74 -42.15
N ASP A 914 -35.48 -24.63 -43.27
CA ASP A 914 -34.62 -25.70 -43.80
C ASP A 914 -33.42 -25.94 -42.87
N LEU A 915 -32.83 -24.87 -42.32
CA LEU A 915 -31.72 -24.97 -41.38
C LEU A 915 -32.14 -25.66 -40.07
N LYS A 916 -33.31 -25.29 -39.54
CA LYS A 916 -33.89 -25.93 -38.35
C LYS A 916 -34.19 -27.40 -38.62
N TRP A 917 -34.73 -27.74 -39.78
CA TRP A 917 -35.01 -29.13 -40.17
C TRP A 917 -33.74 -29.97 -40.28
N GLN A 918 -32.68 -29.42 -40.89
CA GLN A 918 -31.38 -30.08 -40.96
C GLN A 918 -30.81 -30.35 -39.56
N ALA A 919 -30.85 -29.36 -38.66
CA ALA A 919 -30.37 -29.52 -37.29
C ALA A 919 -31.16 -30.59 -36.51
N ARG A 920 -32.49 -30.60 -36.64
CA ARG A 920 -33.37 -31.62 -36.03
C ARG A 920 -33.03 -33.02 -36.54
N GLY A 921 -32.88 -33.19 -37.86
CA GLY A 921 -32.57 -34.48 -38.49
C GLY A 921 -31.24 -35.07 -38.00
N VAL A 922 -30.19 -34.25 -37.87
CA VAL A 922 -28.88 -34.71 -37.40
C VAL A 922 -28.92 -35.17 -35.93
N ILE A 923 -29.72 -34.52 -35.07
CA ILE A 923 -29.92 -34.97 -33.67
C ILE A 923 -30.75 -36.26 -33.63
N GLN A 924 -31.84 -36.35 -34.40
CA GLN A 924 -32.67 -37.55 -34.48
C GLN A 924 -31.85 -38.77 -34.92
N ASP A 925 -30.96 -38.61 -35.90
CA ASP A 925 -30.05 -39.66 -36.34
C ASP A 925 -29.06 -40.09 -35.24
N LEU A 926 -28.60 -39.17 -34.39
CA LEU A 926 -27.82 -39.51 -33.20
C LEU A 926 -28.65 -40.31 -32.20
N MET A 927 -29.86 -39.85 -31.86
CA MET A 927 -30.72 -40.52 -30.87
C MET A 927 -31.18 -41.91 -31.33
N ARG A 928 -31.53 -42.07 -32.60
CA ARG A 928 -31.82 -43.39 -33.20
C ARG A 928 -30.65 -44.36 -33.08
N ARG A 929 -29.42 -43.88 -33.31
CA ARG A 929 -28.21 -44.70 -33.11
C ARG A 929 -27.99 -45.07 -31.64
N ILE A 930 -28.27 -44.16 -30.70
CA ILE A 930 -28.18 -44.45 -29.27
C ILE A 930 -29.20 -45.54 -28.88
N ARG A 931 -30.46 -45.42 -29.33
CA ARG A 931 -31.52 -46.42 -29.09
C ARG A 931 -31.16 -47.79 -29.64
N ASN A 932 -30.56 -47.83 -30.83
CA ASN A 932 -30.15 -49.08 -31.48
C ASN A 932 -28.80 -49.62 -30.98
N GLY A 933 -28.20 -49.03 -29.93
CA GLY A 933 -26.90 -49.43 -29.40
C GLY A 933 -25.70 -49.11 -30.31
N GLY A 934 -25.90 -48.37 -31.40
CA GLY A 934 -24.87 -47.97 -32.36
C GLY A 934 -24.10 -46.69 -31.96
N ALA A 935 -24.43 -46.06 -30.83
CA ALA A 935 -23.71 -44.90 -30.30
C ALA A 935 -23.80 -44.84 -28.77
N GLN A 936 -22.76 -44.30 -28.12
CA GLN A 936 -22.75 -44.09 -26.67
C GLN A 936 -23.71 -42.96 -26.23
N GLY A 937 -24.54 -43.23 -25.22
CA GLY A 937 -25.49 -42.30 -24.60
C GLY A 937 -26.71 -43.03 -24.02
N TYR A 938 -27.61 -42.28 -23.40
CA TYR A 938 -28.90 -42.75 -22.89
C TYR A 938 -30.00 -41.79 -23.36
N PHE A 939 -31.16 -42.32 -23.71
CA PHE A 939 -32.38 -41.56 -23.96
C PHE A 939 -33.21 -41.47 -22.68
N ARG A 940 -34.00 -40.40 -22.54
CA ARG A 940 -34.85 -40.17 -21.34
C ARG A 940 -36.35 -40.19 -21.61
N LEU A 941 -36.75 -39.85 -22.82
CA LEU A 941 -38.14 -39.66 -23.19
C LEU A 941 -38.63 -40.75 -24.14
N SER A 942 -39.94 -40.86 -24.31
CA SER A 942 -40.52 -41.61 -25.42
C SER A 942 -40.12 -40.98 -26.76
N GLU A 943 -40.20 -41.74 -27.86
CA GLU A 943 -39.82 -41.23 -29.18
C GLU A 943 -40.63 -39.99 -29.59
N GLN A 944 -41.91 -39.91 -29.25
CA GLN A 944 -42.76 -38.76 -29.57
C GLN A 944 -42.42 -37.51 -28.75
N GLU A 945 -42.09 -37.67 -27.46
CA GLU A 945 -41.69 -36.56 -26.58
C GLU A 945 -40.26 -36.09 -26.89
N GLU A 946 -39.37 -37.01 -27.25
CA GLU A 946 -38.02 -36.71 -27.71
C GLU A 946 -38.03 -35.80 -28.94
N LEU A 947 -38.90 -36.07 -29.93
CA LEU A 947 -39.03 -35.22 -31.12
C LEU A 947 -39.42 -33.78 -30.77
N LYS A 948 -40.35 -33.59 -29.82
CA LYS A 948 -40.75 -32.26 -29.33
C LYS A 948 -39.62 -31.57 -28.56
N ALA A 949 -38.87 -32.32 -27.75
CA ALA A 949 -37.73 -31.78 -27.01
C ALA A 949 -36.57 -31.38 -27.92
N ILE A 950 -36.29 -32.16 -28.98
CA ILE A 950 -35.32 -31.83 -30.03
C ILE A 950 -35.74 -30.55 -30.76
N GLU A 951 -37.01 -30.44 -31.13
CA GLU A 951 -37.58 -29.23 -31.74
C GLU A 951 -37.37 -28.01 -30.84
N ALA A 952 -37.71 -28.11 -29.56
CA ALA A 952 -37.55 -27.03 -28.58
C ALA A 952 -36.08 -26.60 -28.41
N LEU A 953 -35.12 -27.54 -28.40
CA LEU A 953 -33.69 -27.21 -28.33
C LEU A 953 -33.23 -26.47 -29.59
N VAL A 954 -33.58 -26.97 -30.78
CA VAL A 954 -33.15 -26.39 -32.05
C VAL A 954 -33.76 -25.00 -32.25
N ASP A 955 -35.03 -24.82 -31.90
CA ASP A 955 -35.69 -23.52 -31.98
C ASP A 955 -35.06 -22.52 -31.00
N TYR A 956 -34.83 -22.94 -29.75
CA TYR A 956 -34.17 -22.10 -28.76
C TYR A 956 -32.75 -21.70 -29.20
N PHE A 957 -31.96 -22.66 -29.68
CA PHE A 957 -30.59 -22.38 -30.14
C PHE A 957 -30.59 -21.42 -31.35
N TYR A 958 -31.50 -21.62 -32.29
CA TYR A 958 -31.58 -20.75 -33.47
C TYR A 958 -32.03 -19.33 -33.10
N GLU A 959 -33.12 -19.18 -32.35
CA GLU A 959 -33.66 -17.85 -32.02
C GLU A 959 -32.77 -17.11 -31.00
N GLU A 960 -32.41 -17.73 -29.89
CA GLU A 960 -31.71 -17.03 -28.80
C GLU A 960 -30.20 -16.95 -29.02
N VAL A 961 -29.57 -18.02 -29.52
CA VAL A 961 -28.09 -18.04 -29.69
C VAL A 961 -27.68 -17.47 -31.04
N PHE A 962 -28.20 -18.02 -32.13
CA PHE A 962 -27.73 -17.65 -33.46
C PHE A 962 -28.29 -16.30 -33.93
N LYS A 963 -29.59 -16.05 -33.74
CA LYS A 963 -30.24 -14.83 -34.19
C LYS A 963 -30.09 -13.68 -33.20
N ASN A 964 -30.47 -13.87 -31.94
CA ASN A 964 -30.42 -12.79 -30.94
C ASN A 964 -28.98 -12.48 -30.48
N ASP A 965 -28.21 -13.46 -29.99
CA ASP A 965 -26.85 -13.20 -29.48
C ASP A 965 -25.78 -12.98 -30.57
N CYS A 966 -25.84 -13.77 -31.66
CA CYS A 966 -24.85 -13.71 -32.74
C CYS A 966 -25.28 -12.81 -33.92
N GLY A 967 -26.48 -12.23 -33.92
CA GLY A 967 -26.98 -11.36 -34.99
C GLY A 967 -27.05 -12.04 -36.37
N GLU A 968 -27.33 -13.35 -36.41
CA GLU A 968 -27.31 -14.21 -37.60
C GLU A 968 -25.93 -14.33 -38.28
N GLN A 969 -24.85 -13.94 -37.58
CA GLN A 969 -23.49 -14.00 -38.10
C GLN A 969 -22.80 -15.31 -37.73
N ARG A 970 -22.60 -16.17 -38.74
CA ARG A 970 -21.89 -17.46 -38.58
C ARG A 970 -20.44 -17.29 -38.09
N ALA A 971 -19.79 -16.17 -38.43
CA ALA A 971 -18.42 -15.88 -37.97
C ALA A 971 -18.36 -15.65 -36.46
N ILE A 972 -19.33 -14.93 -35.89
CA ILE A 972 -19.44 -14.70 -34.44
C ILE A 972 -19.71 -16.02 -33.72
N LEU A 973 -20.66 -16.82 -34.22
CA LEU A 973 -20.94 -18.15 -33.66
C LEU A 973 -19.70 -19.05 -33.70
N ARG A 974 -18.94 -19.07 -34.80
CA ARG A 974 -17.67 -19.82 -34.91
C ARG A 974 -16.65 -19.38 -33.87
N ALA A 975 -16.49 -18.08 -33.65
CA ALA A 975 -15.54 -17.54 -32.67
C ALA A 975 -15.95 -17.87 -31.23
N ARG A 976 -17.25 -17.79 -30.91
CA ARG A 976 -17.78 -17.98 -29.56
C ARG A 976 -18.10 -19.42 -29.18
N ARG A 977 -18.28 -20.35 -30.14
CA ARG A 977 -18.77 -21.71 -29.86
C ARG A 977 -17.99 -22.40 -28.72
N ASN A 978 -16.66 -22.25 -28.71
CA ASN A 978 -15.83 -22.94 -27.72
C ASN A 978 -16.08 -22.35 -26.33
N LEU A 979 -16.19 -21.03 -26.22
CA LEU A 979 -16.47 -20.34 -24.96
C LEU A 979 -17.85 -20.72 -24.41
N LEU A 980 -18.86 -20.72 -25.28
CA LEU A 980 -20.23 -21.11 -24.95
C LEU A 980 -20.30 -22.57 -24.48
N ASN A 981 -19.66 -23.48 -25.23
CA ASN A 981 -19.60 -24.90 -24.88
C ASN A 981 -18.89 -25.15 -23.54
N SER A 982 -17.80 -24.44 -23.25
CA SER A 982 -17.13 -24.54 -21.95
C SER A 982 -18.07 -24.10 -20.82
N GLY A 983 -18.87 -23.06 -21.02
CA GLY A 983 -19.89 -22.59 -20.06
C GLY A 983 -21.02 -23.60 -19.84
N ILE A 984 -21.60 -24.15 -20.92
CA ILE A 984 -22.65 -25.19 -20.86
C ILE A 984 -22.16 -26.40 -20.05
N ASN A 985 -20.93 -26.84 -20.30
CA ASN A 985 -20.35 -27.94 -19.54
C ASN A 985 -20.13 -27.56 -18.06
N ALA A 986 -19.62 -26.37 -17.74
CA ALA A 986 -19.44 -25.94 -16.36
C ALA A 986 -20.77 -25.96 -15.59
N TRP A 987 -21.83 -25.38 -16.17
CA TRP A 987 -23.17 -25.35 -15.58
C TRP A 987 -23.75 -26.76 -15.38
N TYR A 988 -23.60 -27.63 -16.39
CA TYR A 988 -24.06 -29.02 -16.30
C TYR A 988 -23.41 -29.78 -15.15
N GLN A 989 -22.11 -29.59 -14.92
CA GLN A 989 -21.38 -30.31 -13.86
C GLN A 989 -21.83 -29.91 -12.46
N VAL A 990 -22.21 -28.64 -12.27
CA VAL A 990 -22.72 -28.13 -10.98
C VAL A 990 -24.12 -28.67 -10.70
N ASN A 991 -25.01 -28.64 -11.70
CA ASN A 991 -26.43 -28.94 -11.50
C ASN A 991 -26.80 -30.42 -11.69
N TRP A 992 -25.83 -31.28 -12.04
CA TRP A 992 -26.08 -32.70 -12.32
C TRP A 992 -26.82 -33.45 -11.20
N GLU A 993 -26.52 -33.18 -9.93
CA GLU A 993 -27.16 -33.89 -8.81
C GLU A 993 -28.64 -33.55 -8.65
N GLN A 994 -29.02 -32.29 -8.90
CA GLN A 994 -30.41 -31.83 -8.89
C GLN A 994 -31.21 -32.59 -9.96
N PHE A 995 -30.66 -32.65 -11.16
CA PHE A 995 -31.25 -33.40 -12.27
C PHE A 995 -31.30 -34.93 -12.06
N ARG A 996 -30.51 -35.47 -11.13
CA ARG A 996 -30.60 -36.88 -10.73
C ARG A 996 -31.78 -37.13 -9.80
N LYS A 997 -32.13 -36.17 -8.95
CA LYS A 997 -33.24 -36.27 -7.98
C LYS A 997 -34.61 -36.23 -8.68
N GLU A 998 -34.77 -35.35 -9.66
CA GLU A 998 -35.99 -35.26 -10.50
C GLU A 998 -36.32 -36.60 -11.16
N LYS A 999 -35.30 -37.36 -11.58
CA LYS A 999 -35.48 -38.73 -12.10
C LYS A 999 -36.00 -39.70 -11.04
N ASN A 1000 -35.47 -39.66 -9.82
CA ASN A 1000 -35.88 -40.60 -8.79
C ASN A 1000 -37.33 -40.37 -8.34
N GLU A 1001 -37.80 -39.12 -8.31
CA GLU A 1001 -39.19 -38.76 -8.00
C GLU A 1001 -40.15 -39.19 -9.12
N GLU A 1002 -39.82 -38.96 -10.40
CA GLU A 1002 -40.62 -39.44 -11.55
C GLU A 1002 -40.62 -40.98 -11.68
N THR A 1003 -39.58 -41.69 -11.22
CA THR A 1003 -39.57 -43.17 -11.27
C THR A 1003 -40.37 -43.80 -10.12
N THR A 1004 -40.60 -43.08 -9.01
CA THR A 1004 -41.49 -43.52 -7.91
C THR A 1004 -42.97 -43.35 -8.23
N ASP A 1005 -43.36 -42.35 -9.03
CA ASP A 1005 -44.77 -42.15 -9.44
C ASP A 1005 -45.23 -43.08 -10.58
N VAL A 1006 -44.32 -43.79 -11.25
CA VAL A 1006 -44.66 -44.81 -12.28
C VAL A 1006 -44.76 -46.23 -11.68
N ASN A 1007 -44.32 -46.42 -10.43
CA ASN A 1007 -44.40 -47.69 -9.71
C ASN A 1007 -45.35 -47.67 -8.50
N ASN A 1008 -46.21 -46.64 -8.38
CA ASN A 1008 -47.31 -46.58 -7.41
C ASN A 1008 -48.67 -46.60 -8.12
#